data_AF-A0AAE0T551-F1
#
_entry.id   AF-A0AAE0T551-F1
#
_cell.length_a   1.000
_cell.length_b   1.000
_cell.length_c   1.000
_cell.angle_alpha   90.00
_cell.angle_beta   90.00
_cell.angle_gamma   90.00
#
_symmetry.space_group_name_H-M   'P 1'
#
loop_
_entity.id
_entity.type
_entity.pdbx_description
1 polymer ?
#
loop_
_entity_poly.entity_id
_entity_poly.type
_entity_poly.pdbx_seq_one_letter_code
_entity_poly.pdbx_strand_id
1 'polypeptide(L)'
;MSWEEHITLIAFTVHHFNNDLIIIGNTGSNNTREAIEATESGFAVGMDASLQINPYYGKTSDEGLIRHYQTLFDIGPGIVYNVPARTGQDVREHVIEELAEHENFIGVKECIGNDRIAYYERKGIMCWSGNDDQCFSGRHTYKSHGVISVAANFLPGVFRTLMDKNNNELNELLQPFLKLLYNEPNPIGINTLMAMAGLCRPVFRMPYVPLKLADREKLADMLEKLNFAEIPKSINVIVECDISIGNFYFGIVGLPDSEIKESRERVNSAVSNTVGSFPLGRVIVNLSPADLRKHGTGFDLPIAVSVLTAAGTLSGDSLQKFLFIGELSLTGELRPVQGILSVAMSAVKKGITNIIVPEQNAYEASFVKGLRVFSAATLKEILTAFKEHSMLKEHVYHAPHESADGFEHDFSDVKGQLKAKRAMEIAAAGRHNILFCGPPGSGKSMLAKRLNTILPPMTEQEILEVTKIYSAAGMISGKSGFSTLRPFREPHHSISNAGLIGGGNYPKPGEISLAHNGVLFLDELPEFQRSILELLRQPMENKSLIIARSGISLEFPADFMLIAAMNPCPCGYYGDTSRQCSCSAAQVQKYRGRISGPLLDRIDIHIELPNLSYQEMNFKKSGEPGQIIRERVISARDIQRRRFKDSSVKDNSRMMRKDVEVYCRLSDAGHKLMESAMTRYKFSNRAHDRILKLARTIADLDRAESIGETHISEAINYRIFDIQTL
;
A
#
# COMPACT_ATOMS: atom_id res chain seq x y z
N MET A 1 8.40 26.08 -11.01
CA MET A 1 7.20 26.68 -10.38
C MET A 1 6.83 27.90 -11.19
N SER A 2 5.60 28.41 -11.13
CA SER A 2 5.38 29.79 -11.57
C SER A 2 6.08 30.74 -10.60
N TRP A 3 6.48 31.93 -11.04
CA TRP A 3 7.13 32.90 -10.15
C TRP A 3 6.23 33.31 -8.98
N GLU A 4 4.93 33.49 -9.21
CA GLU A 4 3.95 33.77 -8.15
C GLU A 4 3.97 32.73 -7.03
N GLU A 5 3.90 31.44 -7.38
CA GLU A 5 3.95 30.35 -6.41
C GLU A 5 5.31 30.32 -5.68
N HIS A 6 6.39 30.55 -6.42
CA HIS A 6 7.74 30.51 -5.87
C HIS A 6 7.98 31.63 -4.86
N ILE A 7 7.64 32.88 -5.19
CA ILE A 7 7.76 34.02 -4.28
C ILE A 7 6.82 33.85 -3.09
N THR A 8 5.62 33.32 -3.29
CA THR A 8 4.70 33.01 -2.18
C THR A 8 5.32 32.02 -1.19
N LEU A 9 6.03 31.00 -1.69
CA LEU A 9 6.72 30.03 -0.83
C LEU A 9 7.88 30.66 -0.05
N ILE A 10 8.65 31.55 -0.69
CA ILE A 10 9.72 32.30 -0.01
C ILE A 10 9.11 33.17 1.09
N ALA A 11 8.10 33.98 0.77
CA ALA A 11 7.40 34.84 1.72
C ALA A 11 6.80 34.06 2.90
N PHE A 12 6.17 32.92 2.61
CA PHE A 12 5.63 32.02 3.64
C PHE A 12 6.73 31.53 4.59
N THR A 13 7.87 31.12 4.03
CA THR A 13 9.00 30.58 4.80
C THR A 13 9.63 31.66 5.67
N VAL A 14 9.87 32.86 5.13
CA VAL A 14 10.34 34.01 5.89
C VAL A 14 9.39 34.32 7.04
N HIS A 15 8.08 34.40 6.76
CA HIS A 15 7.09 34.73 7.78
C HIS A 15 7.05 33.76 8.96
N HIS A 16 7.29 32.47 8.72
CA HIS A 16 7.17 31.44 9.74
C HIS A 16 8.49 31.07 10.42
N PHE A 17 9.64 31.29 9.78
CA PHE A 17 10.91 30.70 10.20
C PHE A 17 12.11 31.65 10.24
N ASN A 18 11.96 32.95 9.91
CA ASN A 18 13.10 33.88 9.85
C ASN A 18 13.86 34.08 11.18
N ASN A 19 13.23 33.81 12.32
CA ASN A 19 13.88 33.93 13.63
C ASN A 19 14.76 32.72 13.96
N ASP A 20 14.56 31.59 13.27
CA ASP A 20 15.19 30.31 13.59
C ASP A 20 16.16 29.85 12.50
N LEU A 21 16.00 30.31 11.26
CA LEU A 21 16.74 29.82 10.09
C LEU A 21 17.10 30.96 9.13
N ILE A 22 18.25 30.81 8.47
CA ILE A 22 18.63 31.63 7.31
C ILE A 22 17.84 31.14 6.09
N ILE A 23 17.11 32.05 5.44
CA ILE A 23 16.24 31.76 4.31
C ILE A 23 16.91 32.21 3.02
N ILE A 24 17.34 31.24 2.20
CA ILE A 24 17.99 31.47 0.92
C ILE A 24 17.00 31.17 -0.20
N GLY A 25 16.59 32.19 -0.96
CA GLY A 25 15.69 32.03 -2.11
C GLY A 25 16.45 31.64 -3.37
N ASN A 26 16.01 30.59 -4.08
CA ASN A 26 16.58 30.25 -5.40
C ASN A 26 15.92 31.07 -6.50
N THR A 27 16.33 32.32 -6.65
CA THR A 27 15.76 33.28 -7.62
C THR A 27 16.53 33.36 -8.94
N GLY A 28 17.57 32.53 -9.13
CA GLY A 28 18.31 32.46 -10.39
C GLY A 28 17.50 31.91 -11.57
N SER A 29 17.79 32.42 -12.76
CA SER A 29 17.16 32.04 -14.02
C SER A 29 18.19 32.12 -15.16
N ASN A 30 17.93 31.40 -16.26
CA ASN A 30 18.72 31.57 -17.48
C ASN A 30 18.39 32.85 -18.27
N ASN A 31 17.35 33.56 -17.86
CA ASN A 31 16.98 34.86 -18.37
C ASN A 31 17.30 35.91 -17.30
N THR A 32 18.28 36.79 -17.58
CA THR A 32 18.70 37.83 -16.63
C THR A 32 17.54 38.70 -16.15
N ARG A 33 16.60 39.05 -17.03
CA ARG A 33 15.45 39.87 -16.64
C ARG A 33 14.57 39.17 -15.60
N GLU A 34 14.27 37.89 -15.83
CA GLU A 34 13.46 37.11 -14.87
C GLU A 34 14.19 36.93 -13.54
N ALA A 35 15.51 36.70 -13.59
CA ALA A 35 16.32 36.60 -12.39
C ALA A 35 16.31 37.90 -11.57
N ILE A 36 16.35 39.07 -12.23
CA ILE A 36 16.22 40.38 -11.56
C ILE A 36 14.87 40.49 -10.87
N GLU A 37 13.77 40.35 -11.63
CA GLU A 37 12.40 40.52 -11.12
C GLU A 37 12.12 39.56 -9.94
N ALA A 38 12.58 38.31 -10.03
CA ALA A 38 12.43 37.32 -8.96
C ALA A 38 13.30 37.63 -7.73
N THR A 39 14.54 38.09 -7.94
CA THR A 39 15.48 38.40 -6.85
C THR A 39 15.02 39.64 -6.08
N GLU A 40 14.60 40.70 -6.77
CA GLU A 40 13.98 41.88 -6.16
C GLU A 40 12.75 41.49 -5.33
N SER A 41 11.87 40.66 -5.90
CA SER A 41 10.67 40.18 -5.20
C SER A 41 11.01 39.34 -3.97
N GLY A 42 12.02 38.47 -4.07
CA GLY A 42 12.49 37.63 -2.96
C GLY A 42 13.03 38.45 -1.79
N PHE A 43 13.85 39.47 -2.06
CA PHE A 43 14.36 40.37 -1.02
C PHE A 43 13.26 41.27 -0.46
N ALA A 44 12.30 41.73 -1.29
CA ALA A 44 11.16 42.51 -0.83
C ALA A 44 10.27 41.76 0.18
N VAL A 45 10.20 40.43 0.09
CA VAL A 45 9.48 39.58 1.06
C VAL A 45 10.37 39.10 2.22
N GLY A 46 11.63 39.51 2.27
CA GLY A 46 12.53 39.34 3.41
C GLY A 46 13.41 38.10 3.41
N MET A 47 13.76 37.52 2.26
CA MET A 47 14.81 36.47 2.21
C MET A 47 16.19 37.06 2.57
N ASP A 48 17.08 36.26 3.16
CA ASP A 48 18.39 36.71 3.63
C ASP A 48 19.45 36.73 2.53
N ALA A 49 19.35 35.81 1.57
CA ALA A 49 20.27 35.69 0.45
C ALA A 49 19.61 35.01 -0.75
N SER A 50 20.25 35.13 -1.91
CA SER A 50 19.84 34.49 -3.16
C SER A 50 20.78 33.35 -3.55
N LEU A 51 20.23 32.29 -4.15
CA LEU A 51 21.00 31.25 -4.84
C LEU A 51 20.87 31.47 -6.36
N GLN A 52 22.01 31.67 -7.01
CA GLN A 52 22.08 32.12 -8.40
C GLN A 52 22.81 31.08 -9.26
N ILE A 53 22.05 30.39 -10.12
CA ILE A 53 22.61 29.44 -11.10
C ILE A 53 23.01 30.17 -12.38
N ASN A 54 24.05 29.69 -13.07
CA ASN A 54 24.42 30.26 -14.36
C ASN A 54 23.35 29.97 -15.43
N PRO A 55 23.24 30.81 -16.48
CA PRO A 55 22.29 30.60 -17.56
C PRO A 55 22.37 29.21 -18.20
N TYR A 56 21.42 28.36 -17.82
CA TYR A 56 21.28 26.99 -18.29
C TYR A 56 20.56 26.94 -19.64
N TYR A 57 20.88 25.93 -20.44
CA TYR A 57 20.40 25.77 -21.83
C TYR A 57 20.93 26.87 -22.78
N GLY A 58 20.52 28.13 -22.59
CA GLY A 58 21.01 29.30 -23.31
C GLY A 58 22.32 29.84 -22.75
N LYS A 59 23.41 29.09 -22.93
CA LYS A 59 24.75 29.44 -22.42
C LYS A 59 25.24 30.78 -22.99
N THR A 60 26.07 31.48 -22.22
CA THR A 60 26.66 32.78 -22.61
C THR A 60 28.18 32.77 -22.46
N SER A 61 28.86 33.81 -22.92
CA SER A 61 30.30 33.99 -22.70
C SER A 61 30.60 34.29 -21.23
N ASP A 62 31.87 34.18 -20.82
CA ASP A 62 32.27 34.49 -19.45
C ASP A 62 31.99 35.94 -19.07
N GLU A 63 32.23 36.88 -19.99
CA GLU A 63 31.80 38.27 -19.85
C GLU A 63 30.28 38.39 -19.60
N GLY A 64 29.49 37.57 -20.30
CA GLY A 64 28.05 37.50 -20.09
C GLY A 64 27.67 36.93 -18.73
N LEU A 65 28.42 35.93 -18.24
CA LEU A 65 28.23 35.36 -16.89
C LEU A 65 28.54 36.41 -15.82
N ILE A 66 29.68 37.09 -15.93
CA ILE A 66 30.12 38.13 -15.00
C ILE A 66 29.03 39.20 -14.89
N ARG A 67 28.58 39.76 -16.02
CA ARG A 67 27.52 40.78 -16.03
C ARG A 67 26.22 40.26 -15.44
N HIS A 68 25.81 39.05 -15.80
CA HIS A 68 24.60 38.43 -15.27
C HIS A 68 24.64 38.36 -13.73
N TYR A 69 25.74 37.88 -13.16
CA TYR A 69 25.87 37.76 -11.70
C TYR A 69 26.04 39.11 -11.01
N GLN A 70 26.87 40.02 -11.53
CA GLN A 70 27.04 41.37 -10.96
C GLN A 70 25.69 42.10 -10.86
N THR A 71 24.88 42.07 -11.92
CA THR A 71 23.54 42.68 -11.90
C THR A 71 22.63 42.08 -10.83
N LEU A 72 22.77 40.79 -10.50
CA LEU A 72 21.99 40.15 -9.45
C LEU A 72 22.52 40.43 -8.05
N PHE A 73 23.84 40.58 -7.91
CA PHE A 73 24.48 40.94 -6.65
C PHE A 73 24.35 42.43 -6.31
N ASP A 74 24.12 43.30 -7.30
CA ASP A 74 23.71 44.69 -7.06
C ASP A 74 22.39 44.78 -6.28
N ILE A 75 21.52 43.75 -6.38
CA ILE A 75 20.23 43.69 -5.68
C ILE A 75 20.42 43.25 -4.22
N GLY A 76 21.33 42.32 -3.95
CA GLY A 76 21.60 41.84 -2.60
C GLY A 76 22.48 40.59 -2.52
N PRO A 77 22.71 40.05 -1.31
CA PRO A 77 23.64 38.96 -1.06
C PRO A 77 23.34 37.69 -1.86
N GLY A 78 24.36 37.09 -2.49
CA GLY A 78 24.17 35.98 -3.41
C GLY A 78 25.24 34.91 -3.38
N ILE A 79 24.80 33.66 -3.56
CA ILE A 79 25.65 32.46 -3.69
C ILE A 79 25.59 32.00 -5.14
N VAL A 80 26.75 31.84 -5.78
CA VAL A 80 26.84 31.26 -7.13
C VAL A 80 26.62 29.75 -7.05
N TYR A 81 25.80 29.19 -7.92
CA TYR A 81 25.56 27.75 -8.03
C TYR A 81 26.16 27.19 -9.32
N ASN A 82 27.30 26.50 -9.19
CA ASN A 82 27.98 25.85 -10.31
C ASN A 82 27.61 24.35 -10.38
N VAL A 83 26.90 23.94 -11.44
CA VAL A 83 26.49 22.55 -11.67
C VAL A 83 26.48 22.22 -13.17
N PRO A 84 27.65 22.09 -13.81
CA PRO A 84 27.76 21.94 -15.27
C PRO A 84 27.04 20.71 -15.81
N ALA A 85 26.91 19.64 -15.03
CA ALA A 85 26.15 18.46 -15.41
C ALA A 85 24.65 18.74 -15.71
N ARG A 86 24.12 19.87 -15.19
CA ARG A 86 22.73 20.30 -15.41
C ARG A 86 22.63 21.51 -16.33
N THR A 87 23.55 22.46 -16.22
CA THR A 87 23.52 23.70 -17.02
C THR A 87 24.19 23.53 -18.39
N GLY A 88 25.09 22.56 -18.50
CA GLY A 88 25.95 22.32 -19.64
C GLY A 88 27.15 23.27 -19.72
N GLN A 89 27.38 24.14 -18.73
CA GLN A 89 28.48 25.11 -18.71
C GLN A 89 29.08 25.19 -17.30
N ASP A 90 30.40 25.00 -17.21
CA ASP A 90 31.19 25.25 -16.00
C ASP A 90 31.40 26.75 -15.84
N VAL A 91 31.12 27.27 -14.64
CA VAL A 91 31.55 28.62 -14.25
C VAL A 91 33.02 28.55 -13.85
N ARG A 92 33.89 28.96 -14.78
CA ARG A 92 35.34 28.87 -14.65
C ARG A 92 35.86 29.67 -13.47
N GLU A 93 37.03 29.28 -12.99
CA GLU A 93 37.63 29.80 -11.75
C GLU A 93 37.81 31.31 -11.81
N HIS A 94 38.34 31.85 -12.91
CA HIS A 94 38.56 33.29 -13.08
C HIS A 94 37.27 34.13 -13.04
N VAL A 95 36.13 33.58 -13.47
CA VAL A 95 34.83 34.25 -13.35
C VAL A 95 34.45 34.36 -11.88
N ILE A 96 34.63 33.30 -11.10
CA ILE A 96 34.36 33.32 -9.66
C ILE A 96 35.32 34.26 -8.93
N GLU A 97 36.59 34.31 -9.33
CA GLU A 97 37.58 35.23 -8.74
C GLU A 97 37.19 36.69 -8.98
N GLU A 98 36.71 37.03 -10.17
CA GLU A 98 36.22 38.38 -10.47
C GLU A 98 34.94 38.71 -9.69
N LEU A 99 34.02 37.75 -9.57
CA LEU A 99 32.78 37.93 -8.78
C LEU A 99 33.06 38.04 -7.28
N ALA A 100 34.16 37.47 -6.79
CA ALA A 100 34.54 37.55 -5.38
C ALA A 100 34.94 38.97 -4.94
N GLU A 101 35.20 39.88 -5.87
CA GLU A 101 35.44 41.30 -5.58
C GLU A 101 34.14 42.07 -5.31
N HIS A 102 32.97 41.51 -5.63
CA HIS A 102 31.67 42.14 -5.43
C HIS A 102 31.23 42.04 -3.95
N GLU A 103 30.78 43.16 -3.36
CA GLU A 103 30.48 43.23 -1.91
C GLU A 103 29.41 42.23 -1.43
N ASN A 104 28.41 41.97 -2.28
CA ASN A 104 27.31 41.05 -2.00
C ASN A 104 27.58 39.59 -2.43
N PHE A 105 28.78 39.28 -2.91
CA PHE A 105 29.15 37.90 -3.19
C PHE A 105 29.41 37.14 -1.88
N ILE A 106 28.63 36.10 -1.63
CA ILE A 106 28.78 35.26 -0.43
C ILE A 106 29.78 34.12 -0.69
N GLY A 107 29.69 33.45 -1.84
CA GLY A 107 30.46 32.24 -2.10
C GLY A 107 29.85 31.35 -3.18
N VAL A 108 30.28 30.09 -3.22
CA VAL A 108 29.92 29.13 -4.27
C VAL A 108 29.32 27.85 -3.70
N LYS A 109 28.18 27.42 -4.24
CA LYS A 109 27.71 26.03 -4.18
C LYS A 109 28.32 25.26 -5.35
N GLU A 110 29.26 24.35 -5.06
CA GLU A 110 30.07 23.67 -6.07
C GLU A 110 29.71 22.19 -6.21
N CYS A 111 29.56 21.71 -7.45
CA CYS A 111 29.19 20.34 -7.80
C CYS A 111 30.21 19.61 -8.70
N ILE A 112 31.30 20.26 -9.15
CA ILE A 112 32.35 19.61 -9.96
C ILE A 112 33.15 18.62 -9.13
N GLY A 113 33.52 19.01 -7.90
CA GLY A 113 34.22 18.13 -6.98
C GLY A 113 35.13 18.85 -6.00
N ASN A 114 35.71 18.07 -5.10
CA ASN A 114 36.45 18.58 -3.95
C ASN A 114 37.77 19.31 -4.32
N ASP A 115 38.39 18.98 -5.44
CA ASP A 115 39.60 19.69 -5.89
C ASP A 115 39.29 21.16 -6.24
N ARG A 116 38.11 21.42 -6.82
CA ARG A 116 37.62 22.77 -7.10
C ARG A 116 37.27 23.51 -5.81
N ILE A 117 36.69 22.82 -4.83
CA ILE A 117 36.44 23.39 -3.50
C ILE A 117 37.75 23.83 -2.84
N ALA A 118 38.79 22.99 -2.85
CA ALA A 118 40.08 23.36 -2.27
C ALA A 118 40.80 24.46 -3.06
N TYR A 119 40.54 24.60 -4.36
CA TYR A 119 41.00 25.77 -5.11
C TYR A 119 40.41 27.06 -4.53
N TYR A 120 39.09 27.10 -4.34
CA TYR A 120 38.40 28.26 -3.80
C TYR A 120 38.78 28.55 -2.33
N GLU A 121 38.94 27.52 -1.49
CA GLU A 121 39.42 27.71 -0.11
C GLU A 121 40.80 28.37 -0.06
N ARG A 122 41.74 27.95 -0.91
CA ARG A 122 43.09 28.58 -0.98
C ARG A 122 43.04 30.04 -1.42
N LYS A 123 41.97 30.45 -2.09
CA LYS A 123 41.72 31.83 -2.52
C LYS A 123 40.88 32.62 -1.51
N GLY A 124 40.48 32.02 -0.39
CA GLY A 124 39.65 32.66 0.62
C GLY A 124 38.17 32.76 0.22
N ILE A 125 37.74 32.02 -0.80
CA ILE A 125 36.37 32.06 -1.31
C ILE A 125 35.53 31.01 -0.57
N MET A 126 34.41 31.43 0.03
CA MET A 126 33.52 30.51 0.73
C MET A 126 32.89 29.51 -0.24
N CYS A 127 32.84 28.25 0.16
CA CYS A 127 32.33 27.19 -0.70
C CYS A 127 31.57 26.12 0.08
N TRP A 128 30.39 25.74 -0.41
CA TRP A 128 29.60 24.61 0.07
C TRP A 128 29.60 23.50 -0.97
N SER A 129 29.77 22.26 -0.53
CA SER A 129 29.55 21.11 -1.42
C SER A 129 28.07 21.04 -1.81
N GLY A 130 27.79 20.91 -3.11
CA GLY A 130 26.47 20.56 -3.62
C GLY A 130 26.27 19.04 -3.79
N ASN A 131 27.28 18.23 -3.50
CA ASN A 131 27.28 16.77 -3.64
C ASN A 131 27.30 16.10 -2.26
N ASP A 132 26.21 15.42 -1.89
CA ASP A 132 26.06 14.77 -0.58
C ASP A 132 27.04 13.62 -0.37
N ASP A 133 27.41 12.89 -1.43
CA ASP A 133 28.36 11.77 -1.38
C ASP A 133 29.80 12.24 -1.15
N GLN A 134 30.11 13.50 -1.50
CA GLN A 134 31.44 14.09 -1.40
C GLN A 134 31.57 15.09 -0.24
N CYS A 135 30.46 15.49 0.39
CA CYS A 135 30.45 16.61 1.33
C CYS A 135 31.28 16.35 2.60
N PHE A 136 31.39 15.09 3.01
CA PHE A 136 32.19 14.71 4.18
C PHE A 136 33.69 15.01 3.98
N SER A 137 34.28 14.49 2.90
CA SER A 137 35.67 14.82 2.55
C SER A 137 35.81 16.29 2.18
N GLY A 138 34.81 16.86 1.49
CA GLY A 138 34.72 18.29 1.22
C GLY A 138 34.94 19.12 2.48
N ARG A 139 34.23 18.81 3.57
CA ARG A 139 34.31 19.52 4.84
C ARG A 139 35.62 19.27 5.59
N HIS A 140 36.01 18.01 5.77
CA HIS A 140 37.10 17.64 6.70
C HIS A 140 38.49 17.56 6.06
N THR A 141 38.56 17.40 4.74
CA THR A 141 39.83 17.31 4.00
C THR A 141 40.06 18.56 3.15
N TYR A 142 39.06 18.98 2.38
CA TYR A 142 39.15 20.09 1.43
C TYR A 142 38.61 21.40 2.00
N LYS A 143 38.21 21.41 3.28
CA LYS A 143 37.79 22.57 4.07
C LYS A 143 36.65 23.40 3.45
N SER A 144 35.68 22.73 2.83
CA SER A 144 34.40 23.36 2.51
C SER A 144 33.78 23.95 3.80
N HIS A 145 32.98 25.00 3.63
CA HIS A 145 32.23 25.64 4.70
C HIS A 145 31.06 24.76 5.17
N GLY A 146 30.62 23.82 4.33
CA GLY A 146 29.59 22.85 4.66
C GLY A 146 29.02 22.20 3.41
N VAL A 147 27.72 21.94 3.45
CA VAL A 147 26.96 21.29 2.38
C VAL A 147 25.62 22.00 2.18
N ILE A 148 25.21 22.15 0.92
CA ILE A 148 23.81 22.47 0.56
C ILE A 148 23.18 21.18 0.06
N SER A 149 22.58 20.45 1.02
CA SER A 149 22.28 19.02 0.92
C SER A 149 20.89 18.71 0.38
N VAL A 150 20.75 17.58 -0.32
CA VAL A 150 19.46 16.98 -0.68
C VAL A 150 19.03 16.00 0.41
N ALA A 151 19.90 15.08 0.78
CA ALA A 151 19.62 14.01 1.73
C ALA A 151 19.31 14.52 3.14
N ALA A 152 19.75 15.73 3.51
CA ALA A 152 19.37 16.38 4.75
C ALA A 152 17.86 16.69 4.85
N ASN A 153 17.10 16.65 3.75
CA ASN A 153 15.62 16.69 3.82
C ASN A 153 15.04 15.50 4.59
N PHE A 154 15.74 14.35 4.57
CA PHE A 154 15.33 13.13 5.26
C PHE A 154 16.21 12.81 6.48
N LEU A 155 17.48 13.22 6.49
CA LEU A 155 18.43 12.91 7.56
C LEU A 155 19.14 14.18 8.09
N PRO A 156 18.43 15.22 8.55
CA PRO A 156 19.04 16.49 8.93
C PRO A 156 20.07 16.35 10.08
N GLY A 157 19.76 15.53 11.10
CA GLY A 157 20.66 15.31 12.24
C GLY A 157 21.94 14.54 11.88
N VAL A 158 21.87 13.63 10.91
CA VAL A 158 23.04 12.89 10.40
C VAL A 158 23.97 13.83 9.67
N PHE A 159 23.43 14.65 8.75
CA PHE A 159 24.23 15.60 7.99
C PHE A 159 24.82 16.69 8.88
N ARG A 160 24.10 17.16 9.90
CA ARG A 160 24.67 18.03 10.95
C ARG A 160 25.87 17.37 11.62
N THR A 161 25.72 16.11 12.05
CA THR A 161 26.81 15.36 12.68
C THR A 161 28.01 15.19 11.75
N LEU A 162 27.79 14.90 10.46
CA LEU A 162 28.86 14.78 9.47
C LEU A 162 29.58 16.11 9.21
N MET A 163 28.91 17.25 9.32
CA MET A 163 29.54 18.57 9.17
C MET A 163 30.33 18.98 10.41
N ASP A 164 29.83 18.64 11.59
CA ASP A 164 30.42 19.01 12.88
C ASP A 164 31.58 18.08 13.29
N LYS A 165 31.49 16.79 12.96
CA LYS A 165 32.43 15.75 13.43
C LYS A 165 33.04 14.98 12.26
N ASN A 166 34.34 14.71 12.36
CA ASN A 166 35.08 13.86 11.43
C ASN A 166 34.77 12.37 11.70
N ASN A 167 33.57 11.94 11.32
CA ASN A 167 33.07 10.56 11.49
C ASN A 167 33.04 9.82 10.14
N ASN A 168 34.17 9.26 9.74
CA ASN A 168 34.30 8.54 8.48
C ASN A 168 33.47 7.25 8.43
N GLU A 169 33.30 6.57 9.56
CA GLU A 169 32.48 5.34 9.65
C GLU A 169 31.01 5.63 9.31
N LEU A 170 30.45 6.72 9.86
CA LEU A 170 29.10 7.17 9.53
C LEU A 170 28.98 7.57 8.05
N ASN A 171 30.00 8.22 7.50
CA ASN A 171 30.03 8.57 6.09
C ASN A 171 30.01 7.31 5.21
N GLU A 172 30.88 6.33 5.47
CA GLU A 172 30.94 5.06 4.74
C GLU A 172 29.62 4.28 4.79
N LEU A 173 28.97 4.28 5.96
CA LEU A 173 27.65 3.66 6.13
C LEU A 173 26.57 4.33 5.26
N LEU A 174 26.67 5.64 5.04
CA LEU A 174 25.70 6.42 4.26
C LEU A 174 25.89 6.27 2.75
N GLN A 175 27.10 5.98 2.27
CA GLN A 175 27.42 5.97 0.83
C GLN A 175 26.49 5.11 -0.03
N PRO A 176 26.14 3.86 0.36
CA PRO A 176 25.19 3.06 -0.42
C PRO A 176 23.82 3.73 -0.54
N PHE A 177 23.36 4.39 0.54
CA PHE A 177 22.05 5.05 0.58
C PHE A 177 22.05 6.26 -0.35
N LEU A 178 23.10 7.08 -0.30
CA LEU A 178 23.26 8.23 -1.18
C LEU A 178 23.30 7.79 -2.65
N LYS A 179 24.06 6.74 -2.98
CA LYS A 179 24.11 6.19 -4.33
C LYS A 179 22.73 5.81 -4.86
N LEU A 180 21.88 5.21 -4.02
CA LEU A 180 20.52 4.84 -4.40
C LEU A 180 19.60 6.06 -4.51
N LEU A 181 19.75 7.05 -3.63
CA LEU A 181 19.01 8.32 -3.66
C LEU A 181 19.25 9.08 -4.97
N TYR A 182 20.47 9.00 -5.51
CA TYR A 182 20.89 9.63 -6.76
C TYR A 182 20.88 8.69 -7.98
N ASN A 183 20.26 7.50 -7.88
CA ASN A 183 20.18 6.55 -8.98
C ASN A 183 19.41 7.10 -10.20
N GLU A 184 18.45 7.98 -9.96
CA GLU A 184 17.77 8.79 -10.96
C GLU A 184 18.04 10.27 -10.67
N PRO A 185 17.92 11.19 -11.66
CA PRO A 185 18.16 12.60 -11.44
C PRO A 185 17.34 13.16 -10.26
N ASN A 186 18.03 13.76 -9.28
CA ASN A 186 17.38 14.50 -8.19
C ASN A 186 16.42 15.56 -8.78
N PRO A 187 15.14 15.65 -8.31
CA PRO A 187 14.60 15.19 -7.03
C PRO A 187 13.82 13.86 -7.02
N ILE A 188 13.96 13.00 -8.03
CA ILE A 188 13.18 11.74 -8.11
C ILE A 188 13.35 10.86 -6.86
N GLY A 189 14.60 10.62 -6.45
CA GLY A 189 14.90 9.76 -5.31
C GLY A 189 14.38 10.32 -3.98
N ILE A 190 14.70 11.58 -3.66
CA ILE A 190 14.28 12.20 -2.40
C ILE A 190 12.76 12.38 -2.31
N ASN A 191 12.08 12.75 -3.41
CA ASN A 191 10.62 12.84 -3.40
C ASN A 191 9.97 11.47 -3.18
N THR A 192 10.56 10.41 -3.76
CA THR A 192 10.07 9.04 -3.55
C THR A 192 10.27 8.61 -2.09
N LEU A 193 11.44 8.90 -1.53
CA LEU A 193 11.77 8.58 -0.15
C LEU A 193 10.88 9.31 0.86
N MET A 194 10.74 10.64 0.74
CA MET A 194 9.89 11.44 1.62
C MET A 194 8.43 10.99 1.55
N ALA A 195 7.96 10.55 0.37
CA ALA A 195 6.62 10.01 0.20
C ALA A 195 6.47 8.60 0.80
N MET A 196 7.48 7.72 0.65
CA MET A 196 7.51 6.41 1.30
C MET A 196 7.52 6.51 2.83
N ALA A 197 8.19 7.54 3.36
CA ALA A 197 8.23 7.84 4.78
C ALA A 197 7.00 8.62 5.28
N GLY A 198 6.04 8.95 4.40
CA GLY A 198 4.82 9.67 4.78
C GLY A 198 5.05 11.14 5.18
N LEU A 199 6.22 11.71 4.92
CA LEU A 199 6.55 13.11 5.20
C LEU A 199 6.02 14.07 4.13
N CYS A 200 5.76 13.58 2.93
CA CYS A 200 5.07 14.33 1.89
C CYS A 200 4.07 13.46 1.12
N ARG A 201 3.14 14.10 0.42
CA ARG A 201 2.18 13.40 -0.44
C ARG A 201 2.95 12.79 -1.63
N PRO A 202 2.61 11.56 -2.11
CA PRO A 202 3.24 10.94 -3.27
C PRO A 202 2.75 11.56 -4.60
N VAL A 203 2.89 12.89 -4.72
CA VAL A 203 2.47 13.67 -5.89
C VAL A 203 3.72 14.24 -6.53
N PHE A 204 3.91 13.92 -7.80
CA PHE A 204 5.05 14.37 -8.58
C PHE A 204 4.57 15.33 -9.67
N ARG A 205 5.15 16.54 -9.70
CA ARG A 205 4.98 17.43 -10.85
C ARG A 205 5.84 16.91 -11.98
N MET A 206 5.22 16.66 -13.13
CA MET A 206 5.94 16.29 -14.34
C MET A 206 7.01 17.35 -14.66
N PRO A 207 8.18 16.95 -15.19
CA PRO A 207 8.49 15.65 -15.81
C PRO A 207 8.93 14.55 -14.83
N TYR A 208 8.97 14.81 -13.53
CA TYR A 208 9.40 13.80 -12.56
C TYR A 208 8.36 12.71 -12.35
N VAL A 209 8.85 11.49 -12.17
CA VAL A 209 8.07 10.30 -11.82
C VAL A 209 8.74 9.62 -10.62
N PRO A 210 8.00 8.86 -9.79
CA PRO A 210 8.61 8.15 -8.67
C PRO A 210 9.61 7.09 -9.14
N LEU A 211 10.56 6.72 -8.26
CA LEU A 211 11.49 5.61 -8.52
C LEU A 211 10.77 4.31 -8.90
N LYS A 212 11.46 3.41 -9.60
CA LYS A 212 10.93 2.08 -9.92
C LYS A 212 10.73 1.26 -8.65
N LEU A 213 9.77 0.32 -8.66
CA LEU A 213 9.42 -0.48 -7.48
C LEU A 213 10.64 -1.17 -6.85
N ALA A 214 11.51 -1.78 -7.66
CA ALA A 214 12.73 -2.45 -7.19
C ALA A 214 13.69 -1.50 -6.44
N ASP A 215 13.75 -0.23 -6.82
CA ASP A 215 14.60 0.75 -6.13
C ASP A 215 13.92 1.27 -4.85
N ARG A 216 12.57 1.27 -4.80
CA ARG A 216 11.82 1.55 -3.56
C ARG A 216 11.96 0.42 -2.54
N GLU A 217 11.94 -0.83 -2.98
CA GLU A 217 12.19 -2.00 -2.12
C GLU A 217 13.59 -1.93 -1.51
N LYS A 218 14.61 -1.65 -2.34
CA LYS A 218 15.98 -1.44 -1.85
C LYS A 218 16.07 -0.27 -0.87
N LEU A 219 15.40 0.86 -1.14
CA LEU A 219 15.36 1.98 -0.21
C LEU A 219 14.72 1.56 1.13
N ALA A 220 13.61 0.83 1.10
CA ALA A 220 12.96 0.33 2.31
C ALA A 220 13.89 -0.60 3.11
N ASP A 221 14.51 -1.58 2.46
CA ASP A 221 15.48 -2.49 3.09
C ASP A 221 16.66 -1.74 3.72
N MET A 222 17.16 -0.71 3.04
CA MET A 222 18.26 0.10 3.54
C MET A 222 17.84 0.97 4.72
N LEU A 223 16.63 1.52 4.70
CA LEU A 223 16.09 2.28 5.82
C LEU A 223 15.89 1.39 7.06
N GLU A 224 15.48 0.14 6.86
CA GLU A 224 15.42 -0.87 7.93
C GLU A 224 16.81 -1.20 8.48
N LYS A 225 17.80 -1.44 7.60
CA LYS A 225 19.19 -1.78 7.99
C LYS A 225 19.91 -0.64 8.69
N LEU A 226 19.66 0.59 8.26
CA LEU A 226 20.29 1.77 8.81
C LEU A 226 19.66 2.19 10.15
N ASN A 227 18.60 1.51 10.61
CA ASN A 227 17.88 1.76 11.85
C ASN A 227 17.51 3.24 12.05
N PHE A 228 17.30 3.97 10.95
CA PHE A 228 17.08 5.41 11.00
C PHE A 228 15.66 5.69 11.47
N ALA A 229 15.57 6.45 12.55
CA ALA A 229 14.36 6.68 13.28
C ALA A 229 13.48 7.76 12.65
N GLU A 230 12.95 7.58 11.43
CA GLU A 230 12.01 8.57 10.85
C GLU A 230 11.15 8.07 9.64
N ILE A 231 10.78 6.79 9.63
CA ILE A 231 9.61 6.27 8.86
C ILE A 231 8.45 6.10 9.86
N PRO A 232 7.14 6.16 9.51
CA PRO A 232 6.06 6.13 10.50
C PRO A 232 6.09 4.82 11.29
N LYS A 233 6.84 4.86 12.39
CA LYS A 233 6.91 3.81 13.38
C LYS A 233 5.54 3.83 14.04
N SER A 234 4.95 2.67 14.26
CA SER A 234 4.05 2.53 15.41
C SER A 234 4.81 3.10 16.62
N ILE A 235 4.31 4.19 17.21
CA ILE A 235 5.00 4.87 18.32
C ILE A 235 4.49 4.28 19.62
N ASN A 236 5.39 4.05 20.58
CA ASN A 236 4.97 3.63 21.91
C ASN A 236 4.40 4.86 22.59
N VAL A 237 3.13 4.78 22.98
CA VAL A 237 2.53 5.83 23.79
C VAL A 237 2.63 5.42 25.25
N ILE A 238 3.28 6.25 26.04
CA ILE A 238 3.34 6.10 27.50
C ILE A 238 2.24 6.98 28.09
N VAL A 239 1.42 6.39 28.95
CA VAL A 239 0.32 7.07 29.63
C VAL A 239 0.67 7.27 31.09
N GLU A 240 1.01 8.51 31.44
CA GLU A 240 1.38 8.91 32.79
C GLU A 240 0.22 9.64 33.45
N CYS A 241 0.00 9.43 34.74
CA CYS A 241 -1.02 10.11 35.50
C CYS A 241 -0.43 10.67 36.79
N ASP A 242 -0.74 11.94 37.07
CA ASP A 242 -0.44 12.60 38.33
C ASP A 242 -1.75 13.04 39.01
N ILE A 243 -1.81 12.88 40.34
CA ILE A 243 -2.96 13.29 41.15
C ILE A 243 -2.45 14.22 42.25
N SER A 244 -2.88 15.48 42.20
CA SER A 244 -2.52 16.51 43.17
C SER A 244 -3.74 17.02 43.95
N ILE A 245 -3.50 17.58 45.13
CA ILE A 245 -4.54 18.13 46.00
C ILE A 245 -5.13 19.39 45.35
N GLY A 246 -6.46 19.48 45.27
CA GLY A 246 -7.14 20.66 44.71
C GLY A 246 -8.61 20.43 44.39
N ASN A 247 -9.23 21.40 43.70
CA ASN A 247 -10.58 21.22 43.15
C ASN A 247 -10.59 20.13 42.08
N PHE A 248 -11.75 19.48 41.92
CA PHE A 248 -11.93 18.44 40.91
C PHE A 248 -11.60 18.96 39.51
N TYR A 249 -10.57 18.38 38.90
CA TYR A 249 -10.18 18.65 37.53
C TYR A 249 -9.60 17.38 36.94
N PHE A 250 -10.09 16.99 35.76
CA PHE A 250 -9.50 15.92 34.98
C PHE A 250 -9.07 16.49 33.61
N GLY A 251 -7.77 16.42 33.31
CA GLY A 251 -7.19 16.90 32.06
C GLY A 251 -6.37 15.83 31.37
N ILE A 252 -6.44 15.80 30.04
CA ILE A 252 -5.61 14.95 29.18
C ILE A 252 -4.74 15.87 28.31
N VAL A 253 -3.42 15.69 28.35
CA VAL A 253 -2.41 16.49 27.62
C VAL A 253 -1.53 15.59 26.74
N GLY A 254 -0.78 16.20 25.81
CA GLY A 254 0.05 15.46 24.83
C GLY A 254 -0.62 15.26 23.46
N LEU A 255 -1.27 16.32 22.94
CA LEU A 255 -1.95 16.38 21.63
C LEU A 255 -3.04 15.30 21.39
N PRO A 256 -4.04 15.15 22.29
CA PRO A 256 -5.20 14.31 22.02
C PRO A 256 -6.12 14.93 20.94
N ASP A 257 -6.73 14.09 20.10
CA ASP A 257 -7.85 14.49 19.26
C ASP A 257 -9.16 14.64 20.06
N SER A 258 -10.27 14.95 19.37
CA SER A 258 -11.57 15.14 20.01
C SER A 258 -12.09 13.88 20.69
N GLU A 259 -11.90 12.71 20.09
CA GLU A 259 -12.37 11.43 20.63
C GLU A 259 -11.64 11.06 21.93
N ILE A 260 -10.34 11.37 22.00
CA ILE A 260 -9.53 11.17 23.20
C ILE A 260 -9.88 12.22 24.27
N LYS A 261 -10.19 13.46 23.90
CA LYS A 261 -10.66 14.47 24.88
C LYS A 261 -11.96 14.04 25.54
N GLU A 262 -12.87 13.41 24.79
CA GLU A 262 -14.11 12.84 25.33
C GLU A 262 -13.88 11.60 26.20
N SER A 263 -12.72 10.94 26.08
CA SER A 263 -12.34 9.83 26.97
C SER A 263 -12.34 10.24 28.43
N ARG A 264 -12.18 11.55 28.72
CA ARG A 264 -12.31 12.10 30.06
C ARG A 264 -13.63 11.71 30.74
N GLU A 265 -14.74 11.90 30.05
CA GLU A 265 -16.08 11.60 30.59
C GLU A 265 -16.31 10.08 30.69
N ARG A 266 -15.83 9.33 29.69
CA ARG A 266 -15.95 7.86 29.65
C ARG A 266 -15.16 7.20 30.77
N VAL A 267 -13.89 7.56 30.91
CA VAL A 267 -13.00 7.04 31.96
C VAL A 267 -13.50 7.45 33.34
N ASN A 268 -13.94 8.70 33.53
CA ASN A 268 -14.51 9.14 34.81
C ASN A 268 -15.71 8.27 35.24
N SER A 269 -16.65 8.06 34.31
CA SER A 269 -17.84 7.25 34.56
C SER A 269 -17.49 5.77 34.78
N ALA A 270 -16.64 5.20 33.93
CA ALA A 270 -16.21 3.81 34.01
C ALA A 270 -15.49 3.50 35.33
N VAL A 271 -14.55 4.35 35.74
CA VAL A 271 -13.82 4.23 37.00
C VAL A 271 -14.78 4.37 38.18
N SER A 272 -15.64 5.39 38.19
CA SER A 272 -16.62 5.59 39.27
C SER A 272 -17.55 4.39 39.45
N ASN A 273 -18.03 3.81 38.34
CA ASN A 273 -18.88 2.62 38.37
C ASN A 273 -18.12 1.35 38.75
N THR A 274 -16.78 1.33 38.62
CA THR A 274 -15.95 0.17 38.94
C THR A 274 -15.48 0.16 40.39
N VAL A 275 -15.03 1.31 40.92
CA VAL A 275 -14.42 1.41 42.27
C VAL A 275 -15.21 2.27 43.25
N GLY A 276 -16.37 2.80 42.84
CA GLY A 276 -17.31 3.57 43.68
C GLY A 276 -17.18 5.08 43.54
N SER A 277 -15.99 5.60 43.29
CA SER A 277 -15.78 7.03 43.00
C SER A 277 -14.51 7.27 42.19
N PHE A 278 -14.51 8.33 41.39
CA PHE A 278 -13.29 8.83 40.76
C PHE A 278 -12.39 9.52 41.79
N PRO A 279 -11.05 9.45 41.65
CA PRO A 279 -10.12 10.13 42.55
C PRO A 279 -10.43 11.63 42.70
N LEU A 280 -10.45 12.10 43.95
CA LEU A 280 -10.61 13.51 44.28
C LEU A 280 -9.32 14.29 44.02
N GLY A 281 -9.44 15.55 43.62
CA GLY A 281 -8.29 16.41 43.34
C GLY A 281 -8.12 16.73 41.85
N ARG A 282 -6.90 17.11 41.50
CA ARG A 282 -6.51 17.46 40.13
C ARG A 282 -5.76 16.29 39.50
N VAL A 283 -6.44 15.60 38.59
CA VAL A 283 -5.94 14.46 37.82
C VAL A 283 -5.45 14.94 36.45
N ILE A 284 -4.16 14.77 36.17
CA ILE A 284 -3.55 15.10 34.89
C ILE A 284 -3.01 13.83 34.25
N VAL A 285 -3.49 13.52 33.05
CA VAL A 285 -3.00 12.40 32.25
C VAL A 285 -2.18 12.93 31.08
N ASN A 286 -0.94 12.48 30.96
CA ASN A 286 -0.03 12.83 29.88
C ASN A 286 0.12 11.66 28.90
N LEU A 287 -0.08 11.93 27.61
CA LEU A 287 0.17 10.99 26.52
C LEU A 287 1.50 11.32 25.84
N SER A 288 2.55 10.57 26.17
CA SER A 288 3.91 10.76 25.64
C SER A 288 4.15 9.87 24.41
N PRO A 289 4.84 10.32 23.35
CA PRO A 289 5.59 11.59 23.24
C PRO A 289 4.69 12.75 22.78
N ALA A 290 4.85 13.94 23.36
CA ALA A 290 3.86 15.04 23.25
C ALA A 290 3.81 15.74 21.89
N ASP A 291 4.80 15.51 21.03
CA ASP A 291 4.95 16.04 19.66
C ASP A 291 4.05 15.36 18.63
N LEU A 292 3.55 14.16 18.96
CA LEU A 292 2.71 13.37 18.07
C LEU A 292 1.25 13.42 18.48
N ARG A 293 0.36 13.64 17.50
CA ARG A 293 -1.09 13.64 17.72
C ARG A 293 -1.62 12.21 17.90
N LYS A 294 -2.38 11.96 18.96
CA LYS A 294 -3.00 10.65 19.24
C LYS A 294 -4.42 10.64 18.71
N HIS A 295 -4.84 9.48 18.20
CA HIS A 295 -6.14 9.30 17.55
C HIS A 295 -6.85 8.03 18.03
N GLY A 296 -8.18 8.11 18.19
CA GLY A 296 -9.06 6.97 18.44
C GLY A 296 -9.35 6.68 19.92
N THR A 297 -10.34 5.81 20.15
CA THR A 297 -10.88 5.46 21.48
C THR A 297 -10.09 4.39 22.23
N GLY A 298 -9.07 3.77 21.60
CA GLY A 298 -8.28 2.70 22.21
C GLY A 298 -7.42 3.12 23.41
N PHE A 299 -7.38 4.42 23.73
CA PHE A 299 -6.67 4.97 24.87
C PHE A 299 -7.49 4.98 26.17
N ASP A 300 -8.80 4.72 26.13
CA ASP A 300 -9.65 4.74 27.33
C ASP A 300 -9.13 3.79 28.42
N LEU A 301 -8.80 2.54 28.06
CA LEU A 301 -8.27 1.54 28.99
C LEU A 301 -6.92 1.95 29.60
N PRO A 302 -5.85 2.26 28.84
CA PRO A 302 -4.57 2.65 29.44
C PRO A 302 -4.68 3.92 30.29
N ILE A 303 -5.57 4.87 29.94
CA ILE A 303 -5.86 6.04 30.78
C ILE A 303 -6.48 5.61 32.11
N ALA A 304 -7.52 4.76 32.09
CA ALA A 304 -8.17 4.29 33.32
C ALA A 304 -7.20 3.53 34.23
N VAL A 305 -6.35 2.66 33.67
CA VAL A 305 -5.32 1.92 34.42
C VAL A 305 -4.30 2.87 35.05
N SER A 306 -3.85 3.89 34.31
CA SER A 306 -2.92 4.90 34.82
C SER A 306 -3.51 5.71 35.99
N VAL A 307 -4.77 6.14 35.87
CA VAL A 307 -5.50 6.83 36.95
C VAL A 307 -5.64 5.95 38.19
N LEU A 308 -6.07 4.69 38.04
CA LEU A 308 -6.22 3.76 39.16
C LEU A 308 -4.88 3.43 39.84
N THR A 309 -3.78 3.43 39.09
CA THR A 309 -2.43 3.24 39.62
C THR A 309 -1.99 4.46 40.43
N ALA A 310 -2.17 5.67 39.89
CA ALA A 310 -1.86 6.92 40.60
C ALA A 310 -2.72 7.12 41.86
N ALA A 311 -3.96 6.62 41.85
CA ALA A 311 -4.84 6.62 43.02
C ALA A 311 -4.47 5.56 44.08
N GLY A 312 -3.41 4.76 43.88
CA GLY A 312 -2.99 3.69 44.78
C GLY A 312 -3.93 2.47 44.79
N THR A 313 -4.84 2.38 43.83
CA THR A 313 -5.79 1.26 43.71
C THR A 313 -5.14 0.04 43.05
N LEU A 314 -4.15 0.24 42.18
CA LEU A 314 -3.37 -0.81 41.52
C LEU A 314 -1.88 -0.64 41.83
N SER A 315 -1.13 -1.76 41.86
CA SER A 315 0.33 -1.73 41.99
C SER A 315 1.01 -1.57 40.63
N GLY A 316 1.96 -0.65 40.52
CA GLY A 316 2.61 -0.31 39.24
C GLY A 316 3.56 -1.38 38.68
N ASP A 317 4.24 -2.13 39.55
CA ASP A 317 5.37 -3.00 39.15
C ASP A 317 4.97 -4.15 38.23
N SER A 318 3.75 -4.67 38.38
CA SER A 318 3.23 -5.76 37.55
C SER A 318 2.66 -5.26 36.21
N LEU A 319 2.17 -4.01 36.17
CA LEU A 319 1.50 -3.41 35.01
C LEU A 319 2.48 -3.04 33.89
N GLN A 320 3.73 -2.69 34.21
CA GLN A 320 4.74 -2.28 33.22
C GLN A 320 5.09 -3.38 32.20
N LYS A 321 4.75 -4.64 32.49
CA LYS A 321 4.98 -5.79 31.60
C LYS A 321 3.91 -5.97 30.53
N PHE A 322 2.82 -5.19 30.59
CA PHE A 322 1.65 -5.32 29.73
C PHE A 322 1.44 -4.06 28.89
N LEU A 323 1.08 -4.27 27.62
CA LEU A 323 0.48 -3.23 26.80
C LEU A 323 -1.03 -3.26 26.98
N PHE A 324 -1.64 -2.11 27.27
CA PHE A 324 -3.08 -1.96 27.44
C PHE A 324 -3.68 -1.23 26.26
N ILE A 325 -4.74 -1.78 25.69
CA ILE A 325 -5.50 -1.13 24.62
C ILE A 325 -6.96 -1.55 24.71
N GLY A 326 -7.88 -0.58 24.58
CA GLY A 326 -9.31 -0.85 24.66
C GLY A 326 -10.13 0.42 24.83
N GLU A 327 -11.35 0.42 24.29
CA GLU A 327 -12.36 1.45 24.55
C GLU A 327 -13.16 1.08 25.80
N LEU A 328 -13.59 2.08 26.58
CA LEU A 328 -14.46 1.86 27.74
C LEU A 328 -15.86 2.43 27.49
N SER A 329 -16.88 1.64 27.82
CA SER A 329 -18.23 2.16 28.00
C SER A 329 -18.33 2.95 29.32
N LEU A 330 -19.41 3.73 29.48
CA LEU A 330 -19.69 4.43 30.74
C LEU A 330 -19.86 3.47 31.93
N THR A 331 -20.23 2.21 31.70
CA THR A 331 -20.40 1.17 32.73
C THR A 331 -19.10 0.43 33.06
N GLY A 332 -18.01 0.70 32.33
CA GLY A 332 -16.73 0.01 32.49
C GLY A 332 -16.61 -1.29 31.69
N GLU A 333 -17.50 -1.55 30.73
CA GLU A 333 -17.32 -2.63 29.75
C GLU A 333 -16.25 -2.28 28.73
N LEU A 334 -15.44 -3.27 28.36
CA LEU A 334 -14.41 -3.14 27.33
C LEU A 334 -15.00 -3.38 25.95
N ARG A 335 -14.84 -2.39 25.06
CA ARG A 335 -15.31 -2.44 23.68
C ARG A 335 -14.14 -2.65 22.72
N PRO A 336 -14.37 -3.37 21.61
CA PRO A 336 -13.32 -3.67 20.65
C PRO A 336 -12.75 -2.40 20.01
N VAL A 337 -11.46 -2.43 19.74
CA VAL A 337 -10.73 -1.39 19.01
C VAL A 337 -10.36 -1.89 17.61
N GLN A 338 -10.23 -0.95 16.67
CA GLN A 338 -9.80 -1.25 15.30
C GLN A 338 -8.28 -1.38 15.21
N GLY A 339 -7.79 -2.24 14.30
CA GLY A 339 -6.37 -2.35 14.00
C GLY A 339 -5.52 -3.08 15.05
N ILE A 340 -6.13 -3.91 15.90
CA ILE A 340 -5.41 -4.60 16.99
C ILE A 340 -4.30 -5.52 16.46
N LEU A 341 -4.46 -6.15 15.30
CA LEU A 341 -3.40 -6.97 14.68
C LEU A 341 -2.12 -6.16 14.42
N SER A 342 -2.25 -4.92 13.93
CA SER A 342 -1.11 -4.02 13.69
C SER A 342 -0.43 -3.63 15.00
N VAL A 343 -1.21 -3.38 16.05
CA VAL A 343 -0.71 -3.10 17.40
C VAL A 343 0.04 -4.31 17.97
N ALA A 344 -0.52 -5.50 17.85
CA ALA A 344 0.08 -6.75 18.31
C ALA A 344 1.40 -7.06 17.58
N MET A 345 1.44 -6.92 16.25
CA MET A 345 2.67 -7.08 15.47
C MET A 345 3.75 -6.07 15.90
N SER A 346 3.35 -4.83 16.16
CA SER A 346 4.25 -3.79 16.66
C SER A 346 4.76 -4.09 18.07
N ALA A 347 3.91 -4.61 18.95
CA ALA A 347 4.27 -4.95 20.32
C ALA A 347 5.46 -5.92 20.34
N VAL A 348 5.36 -7.00 19.55
CA VAL A 348 6.45 -7.99 19.41
C VAL A 348 7.73 -7.37 18.87
N LYS A 349 7.65 -6.54 17.81
CA LYS A 349 8.81 -5.84 17.25
C LYS A 349 9.54 -4.96 18.26
N LYS A 350 8.84 -4.49 19.30
CA LYS A 350 9.39 -3.64 20.37
C LYS A 350 9.73 -4.40 21.65
N GLY A 351 9.71 -5.73 21.61
CA GLY A 351 10.03 -6.57 22.77
C GLY A 351 8.94 -6.61 23.84
N ILE A 352 7.73 -6.12 23.55
CA ILE A 352 6.58 -6.27 24.45
C ILE A 352 6.05 -7.69 24.31
N THR A 353 5.97 -8.41 25.42
CA THR A 353 5.61 -9.83 25.45
C THR A 353 4.19 -10.10 25.92
N ASN A 354 3.52 -9.13 26.55
CA ASN A 354 2.14 -9.28 27.05
C ASN A 354 1.25 -8.12 26.59
N ILE A 355 0.03 -8.42 26.15
CA ILE A 355 -0.99 -7.42 25.79
C ILE A 355 -2.31 -7.76 26.47
N ILE A 356 -3.03 -6.74 26.96
CA ILE A 356 -4.40 -6.83 27.45
C ILE A 356 -5.31 -6.11 26.47
N VAL A 357 -6.32 -6.83 25.98
CA VAL A 357 -7.27 -6.37 24.96
C VAL A 357 -8.71 -6.70 25.37
N PRO A 358 -9.73 -6.07 24.75
CA PRO A 358 -11.12 -6.51 24.87
C PRO A 358 -11.29 -7.96 24.40
N GLU A 359 -12.21 -8.71 24.99
CA GLU A 359 -12.46 -10.13 24.63
C GLU A 359 -12.65 -10.35 23.12
N GLN A 360 -13.34 -9.43 22.45
CA GLN A 360 -13.60 -9.50 21.01
C GLN A 360 -12.34 -9.29 20.15
N ASN A 361 -11.30 -8.64 20.67
CA ASN A 361 -10.02 -8.46 19.99
C ASN A 361 -8.99 -9.56 20.33
N ALA A 362 -9.24 -10.37 21.36
CA ALA A 362 -8.27 -11.34 21.89
C ALA A 362 -7.82 -12.34 20.83
N TYR A 363 -8.77 -12.87 20.07
CA TYR A 363 -8.47 -13.83 19.03
C TYR A 363 -7.63 -13.21 17.89
N GLU A 364 -7.93 -11.96 17.47
CA GLU A 364 -7.15 -11.22 16.45
C GLU A 364 -5.70 -10.97 16.91
N ALA A 365 -5.51 -10.51 18.15
CA ALA A 365 -4.18 -10.29 18.71
C ALA A 365 -3.38 -11.60 18.86
N SER A 366 -4.05 -12.71 19.19
CA SER A 366 -3.41 -14.01 19.46
C SER A 366 -2.75 -14.64 18.23
N PHE A 367 -3.10 -14.16 17.03
CA PHE A 367 -2.49 -14.60 15.78
C PHE A 367 -0.99 -14.25 15.70
N VAL A 368 -0.54 -13.23 16.43
CA VAL A 368 0.86 -12.79 16.41
C VAL A 368 1.72 -13.68 17.28
N LYS A 369 2.59 -14.49 16.65
CA LYS A 369 3.57 -15.33 17.35
C LYS A 369 4.51 -14.47 18.20
N GLY A 370 4.78 -14.92 19.43
CA GLY A 370 5.66 -14.23 20.38
C GLY A 370 4.96 -13.20 21.27
N LEU A 371 3.64 -13.08 21.21
CA LEU A 371 2.84 -12.21 22.07
C LEU A 371 1.86 -13.04 22.93
N ARG A 372 1.90 -12.86 24.24
CA ARG A 372 0.92 -13.43 25.17
C ARG A 372 -0.27 -12.49 25.26
N VAL A 373 -1.45 -12.98 24.88
CA VAL A 373 -2.66 -12.16 24.80
C VAL A 373 -3.56 -12.48 25.98
N PHE A 374 -3.98 -11.45 26.69
CA PHE A 374 -4.90 -11.53 27.80
C PHE A 374 -6.17 -10.74 27.45
N SER A 375 -7.32 -11.28 27.82
CA SER A 375 -8.60 -10.65 27.51
C SER A 375 -9.38 -10.32 28.76
N ALA A 376 -10.09 -9.19 28.74
CA ALA A 376 -11.07 -8.83 29.76
C ALA A 376 -12.34 -8.29 29.09
N ALA A 377 -13.50 -8.58 29.70
CA ALA A 377 -14.79 -8.03 29.30
C ALA A 377 -15.08 -6.70 30.01
N THR A 378 -14.48 -6.45 31.17
CA THR A 378 -14.71 -5.23 31.96
C THR A 378 -13.44 -4.71 32.63
N LEU A 379 -13.42 -3.42 32.96
CA LEU A 379 -12.36 -2.80 33.78
C LEU A 379 -12.27 -3.45 35.16
N LYS A 380 -13.39 -3.93 35.70
CA LYS A 380 -13.46 -4.63 36.98
C LYS A 380 -12.66 -5.93 36.98
N GLU A 381 -12.73 -6.72 35.91
CA GLU A 381 -11.94 -7.95 35.78
C GLU A 381 -10.43 -7.68 35.80
N ILE A 382 -9.99 -6.61 35.12
CA ILE A 382 -8.59 -6.18 35.15
C ILE A 382 -8.19 -5.81 36.58
N LEU A 383 -9.01 -5.02 37.27
CA LEU A 383 -8.73 -4.61 38.64
C LEU A 383 -8.67 -5.79 39.61
N THR A 384 -9.59 -6.75 39.51
CA THR A 384 -9.58 -7.99 40.31
C THR A 384 -8.31 -8.79 40.04
N ALA A 385 -7.92 -8.97 38.78
CA ALA A 385 -6.72 -9.71 38.41
C ALA A 385 -5.44 -9.15 39.05
N PHE A 386 -5.24 -7.83 38.95
CA PHE A 386 -4.03 -7.19 39.48
C PHE A 386 -4.05 -6.98 41.00
N LYS A 387 -5.22 -6.86 41.65
CA LYS A 387 -5.32 -6.77 43.12
C LYS A 387 -5.18 -8.14 43.79
N GLU A 388 -5.91 -9.13 43.32
CA GLU A 388 -6.00 -10.45 43.97
C GLU A 388 -4.90 -11.42 43.51
N HIS A 389 -3.98 -10.96 42.67
CA HIS A 389 -2.93 -11.79 42.07
C HIS A 389 -3.53 -12.98 41.27
N SER A 390 -4.76 -12.82 40.79
CA SER A 390 -5.42 -13.79 39.94
C SER A 390 -4.99 -13.55 38.49
N MET A 391 -4.72 -14.62 37.73
CA MET A 391 -4.33 -14.48 36.33
C MET A 391 -5.55 -14.21 35.47
N LEU A 392 -5.50 -13.12 34.68
CA LEU A 392 -6.36 -13.01 33.50
C LEU A 392 -6.13 -14.24 32.61
N LYS A 393 -7.21 -14.75 32.03
CA LYS A 393 -7.13 -15.91 31.15
C LYS A 393 -6.31 -15.54 29.92
N GLU A 394 -5.19 -16.24 29.72
CA GLU A 394 -4.42 -16.14 28.49
C GLU A 394 -5.26 -16.73 27.35
N HIS A 395 -5.43 -15.94 26.30
CA HIS A 395 -6.08 -16.36 25.09
C HIS A 395 -5.05 -17.07 24.22
N VAL A 396 -5.11 -18.40 24.22
CA VAL A 396 -4.25 -19.23 23.38
C VAL A 396 -4.87 -19.28 21.98
N TYR A 397 -4.04 -18.95 20.97
CA TYR A 397 -4.45 -19.15 19.59
C TYR A 397 -4.70 -20.64 19.33
N HIS A 398 -5.93 -20.96 18.99
CA HIS A 398 -6.27 -22.24 18.41
C HIS A 398 -6.46 -22.03 16.91
N ALA A 399 -5.69 -22.76 16.10
CA ALA A 399 -5.91 -22.77 14.67
C ALA A 399 -7.38 -23.10 14.42
N PRO A 400 -8.10 -22.27 13.64
CA PRO A 400 -9.50 -22.51 13.43
C PRO A 400 -9.68 -23.87 12.76
N HIS A 401 -10.49 -24.74 13.38
CA HIS A 401 -10.98 -25.91 12.69
C HIS A 401 -11.91 -25.46 11.57
N GLU A 402 -11.66 -25.92 10.33
CA GLU A 402 -12.65 -25.79 9.25
C GLU A 402 -13.95 -26.44 9.72
N SER A 403 -14.96 -25.65 10.05
CA SER A 403 -16.31 -26.17 10.17
C SER A 403 -16.78 -26.50 8.76
N ALA A 404 -16.93 -27.79 8.46
CA ALA A 404 -17.57 -28.27 7.22
C ALA A 404 -19.00 -27.73 7.04
N ASP A 405 -19.62 -27.24 8.13
CA ASP A 405 -20.99 -26.73 8.21
C ASP A 405 -21.17 -25.31 7.62
N GLY A 406 -20.14 -24.69 7.05
CA GLY A 406 -20.14 -23.27 6.68
C GLY A 406 -20.62 -22.92 5.26
N PHE A 407 -20.92 -23.91 4.41
CA PHE A 407 -21.35 -23.65 3.03
C PHE A 407 -22.87 -23.79 2.90
N GLU A 408 -23.59 -22.70 2.66
CA GLU A 408 -25.05 -22.71 2.44
C GLU A 408 -25.47 -23.46 1.16
N HIS A 409 -24.54 -23.71 0.23
CA HIS A 409 -24.84 -24.24 -1.10
C HIS A 409 -23.78 -25.25 -1.55
N ASP A 410 -24.17 -26.46 -2.00
CA ASP A 410 -23.23 -27.48 -2.51
C ASP A 410 -23.26 -27.57 -4.04
N PHE A 411 -22.17 -28.04 -4.62
CA PHE A 411 -22.02 -28.36 -6.03
C PHE A 411 -22.90 -29.54 -6.49
N SER A 412 -23.33 -30.40 -5.57
CA SER A 412 -24.26 -31.51 -5.81
C SER A 412 -25.62 -31.04 -6.32
N ASP A 413 -26.02 -29.81 -5.96
CA ASP A 413 -27.31 -29.22 -6.34
C ASP A 413 -27.35 -28.79 -7.80
N VAL A 414 -26.18 -28.60 -8.43
CA VAL A 414 -26.09 -28.19 -9.82
C VAL A 414 -26.50 -29.37 -10.70
N LYS A 415 -27.68 -29.31 -11.28
CA LYS A 415 -28.18 -30.33 -12.21
C LYS A 415 -27.72 -30.04 -13.64
N GLY A 416 -27.14 -31.04 -14.31
CA GLY A 416 -26.60 -30.87 -15.65
C GLY A 416 -25.35 -29.98 -15.71
N GLN A 417 -25.16 -29.30 -16.84
CA GLN A 417 -24.08 -28.32 -17.08
C GLN A 417 -22.65 -28.86 -16.86
N LEU A 418 -22.37 -30.09 -17.33
CA LEU A 418 -21.07 -30.75 -17.16
C LEU A 418 -19.89 -29.88 -17.61
N LYS A 419 -20.04 -29.13 -18.72
CA LYS A 419 -19.01 -28.20 -19.21
C LYS A 419 -18.69 -27.08 -18.20
N ALA A 420 -19.72 -26.51 -17.57
CA ALA A 420 -19.55 -25.46 -16.57
C ALA A 420 -18.88 -26.01 -15.30
N LYS A 421 -19.30 -27.19 -14.85
CA LYS A 421 -18.69 -27.88 -13.71
C LYS A 421 -17.21 -28.15 -13.92
N ARG A 422 -16.86 -28.76 -15.07
CA ARG A 422 -15.47 -29.06 -15.42
C ARG A 422 -14.62 -27.80 -15.47
N ALA A 423 -15.15 -26.72 -16.04
CA ALA A 423 -14.41 -25.48 -16.08
C ALA A 423 -14.23 -24.80 -14.72
N MET A 424 -15.22 -24.85 -13.84
CA MET A 424 -15.10 -24.37 -12.47
C MET A 424 -14.07 -25.17 -11.67
N GLU A 425 -14.01 -26.49 -11.86
CA GLU A 425 -12.96 -27.35 -11.30
C GLU A 425 -11.56 -26.90 -11.77
N ILE A 426 -11.37 -26.72 -13.09
CA ILE A 426 -10.11 -26.24 -13.67
C ILE A 426 -9.76 -24.87 -13.12
N ALA A 427 -10.74 -23.98 -13.02
CA ALA A 427 -10.54 -22.63 -12.52
C ALA A 427 -10.14 -22.61 -11.04
N ALA A 428 -10.78 -23.41 -10.20
CA ALA A 428 -10.42 -23.57 -8.79
C ALA A 428 -9.00 -24.16 -8.63
N ALA A 429 -8.65 -25.16 -9.44
CA ALA A 429 -7.32 -25.78 -9.45
C ALA A 429 -6.21 -24.79 -9.83
N GLY A 430 -6.42 -23.96 -10.84
CA GLY A 430 -5.39 -23.05 -11.38
C GLY A 430 -5.47 -21.58 -10.97
N ARG A 431 -6.55 -21.16 -10.28
CA ARG A 431 -6.92 -19.74 -10.04
C ARG A 431 -7.19 -18.96 -11.32
N HIS A 432 -7.90 -19.57 -12.26
CA HIS A 432 -8.23 -18.97 -13.57
C HIS A 432 -9.49 -18.12 -13.50
N ASN A 433 -9.53 -17.00 -14.21
CA ASN A 433 -10.73 -16.17 -14.28
C ASN A 433 -11.76 -16.79 -15.23
N ILE A 434 -13.07 -16.68 -14.91
CA ILE A 434 -14.15 -17.24 -15.71
C ILE A 434 -15.13 -16.16 -16.18
N LEU A 435 -15.57 -16.24 -17.44
CA LEU A 435 -16.72 -15.52 -17.98
C LEU A 435 -17.83 -16.50 -18.36
N PHE A 436 -18.99 -16.37 -17.72
CA PHE A 436 -20.22 -17.04 -18.10
C PHE A 436 -21.04 -16.17 -19.04
N CYS A 437 -21.35 -16.67 -20.23
CA CYS A 437 -22.29 -16.04 -21.15
C CYS A 437 -23.50 -16.95 -21.35
N GLY A 438 -24.71 -16.44 -21.16
CA GLY A 438 -25.92 -17.22 -21.44
C GLY A 438 -27.20 -16.48 -21.12
N PRO A 439 -28.37 -16.98 -21.56
CA PRO A 439 -29.65 -16.35 -21.34
C PRO A 439 -30.02 -16.23 -19.85
N PRO A 440 -31.00 -15.36 -19.50
CA PRO A 440 -31.55 -15.29 -18.15
C PRO A 440 -32.06 -16.67 -17.70
N GLY A 441 -31.81 -17.03 -16.44
CA GLY A 441 -32.23 -18.32 -15.89
C GLY A 441 -31.29 -19.51 -16.16
N SER A 442 -30.18 -19.32 -16.88
CA SER A 442 -29.19 -20.38 -17.13
C SER A 442 -28.34 -20.78 -15.91
N GLY A 443 -28.57 -20.19 -14.73
CA GLY A 443 -27.89 -20.55 -13.49
C GLY A 443 -26.53 -19.88 -13.26
N LYS A 444 -26.20 -18.78 -13.96
CA LYS A 444 -24.93 -18.02 -13.84
C LYS A 444 -24.54 -17.71 -12.38
N SER A 445 -25.38 -16.98 -11.65
CA SER A 445 -25.12 -16.59 -10.26
C SER A 445 -25.18 -17.78 -9.31
N MET A 446 -26.02 -18.79 -9.63
CA MET A 446 -26.14 -20.04 -8.88
C MET A 446 -24.84 -20.86 -8.91
N LEU A 447 -24.20 -20.95 -10.07
CA LEU A 447 -22.88 -21.54 -10.25
C LEU A 447 -21.80 -20.74 -9.53
N ALA A 448 -21.73 -19.43 -9.74
CA ALA A 448 -20.68 -18.58 -9.17
C ALA A 448 -20.57 -18.72 -7.64
N LYS A 449 -21.71 -18.69 -6.92
CA LYS A 449 -21.77 -18.82 -5.46
C LYS A 449 -21.26 -20.17 -4.95
N ARG A 450 -21.41 -21.24 -5.75
CA ARG A 450 -20.95 -22.59 -5.41
C ARG A 450 -19.47 -22.82 -5.68
N LEU A 451 -18.77 -21.90 -6.35
CA LEU A 451 -17.32 -22.04 -6.54
C LEU A 451 -16.58 -22.10 -5.19
N ASN A 452 -17.05 -21.34 -4.19
CA ASN A 452 -16.37 -21.25 -2.90
C ASN A 452 -16.28 -22.60 -2.16
N THR A 453 -17.18 -23.55 -2.47
CA THR A 453 -17.18 -24.88 -1.85
C THR A 453 -16.13 -25.83 -2.40
N ILE A 454 -15.63 -25.56 -3.62
CA ILE A 454 -14.61 -26.39 -4.28
C ILE A 454 -13.22 -25.76 -4.25
N LEU A 455 -13.09 -24.53 -3.73
CA LEU A 455 -11.80 -23.86 -3.62
C LEU A 455 -10.91 -24.52 -2.55
N PRO A 456 -9.57 -24.52 -2.75
CA PRO A 456 -8.66 -25.05 -1.74
C PRO A 456 -8.70 -24.19 -0.48
N PRO A 457 -8.46 -24.75 0.71
CA PRO A 457 -8.36 -23.99 1.97
C PRO A 457 -7.32 -22.87 1.85
N MET A 458 -7.50 -21.81 2.65
CA MET A 458 -6.48 -20.76 2.77
C MET A 458 -5.31 -21.25 3.61
N THR A 459 -4.10 -20.84 3.23
CA THR A 459 -2.91 -21.00 4.08
C THR A 459 -2.94 -20.01 5.24
N GLU A 460 -2.17 -20.25 6.31
CA GLU A 460 -2.03 -19.30 7.43
C GLU A 460 -1.66 -17.88 6.96
N GLN A 461 -0.76 -17.79 5.96
CA GLN A 461 -0.35 -16.51 5.39
C GLN A 461 -1.51 -15.82 4.65
N GLU A 462 -2.28 -16.55 3.86
CA GLU A 462 -3.46 -16.00 3.17
C GLU A 462 -4.51 -15.52 4.19
N ILE A 463 -4.73 -16.28 5.27
CA ILE A 463 -5.64 -15.88 6.37
C ILE A 463 -5.16 -14.57 7.00
N LEU A 464 -3.87 -14.45 7.30
CA LEU A 464 -3.30 -13.21 7.85
C LEU A 464 -3.49 -12.01 6.92
N GLU A 465 -3.23 -12.19 5.62
CA GLU A 465 -3.39 -11.13 4.62
C GLU A 465 -4.85 -10.65 4.55
N VAL A 466 -5.81 -11.57 4.47
CA VAL A 466 -7.25 -11.25 4.46
C VAL A 466 -7.66 -10.54 5.75
N THR A 467 -7.18 -11.03 6.90
CA THR A 467 -7.52 -10.47 8.21
C THR A 467 -7.04 -9.02 8.34
N LYS A 468 -5.82 -8.71 7.88
CA LYS A 468 -5.32 -7.33 7.88
C LYS A 468 -6.24 -6.38 7.14
N ILE A 469 -6.77 -6.81 5.99
CA ILE A 469 -7.68 -6.00 5.16
C ILE A 469 -9.01 -5.78 5.90
N TYR A 470 -9.58 -6.86 6.44
CA TYR A 470 -10.88 -6.79 7.14
C TYR A 470 -10.77 -6.02 8.45
N SER A 471 -9.66 -6.13 9.18
CA SER A 471 -9.35 -5.32 10.37
C SER A 471 -9.25 -3.84 10.01
N ALA A 472 -8.52 -3.50 8.94
CA ALA A 472 -8.44 -2.14 8.42
C ALA A 472 -9.79 -1.59 7.91
N ALA A 473 -10.68 -2.46 7.44
CA ALA A 473 -12.04 -2.11 7.03
C ALA A 473 -13.01 -1.97 8.22
N GLY A 474 -12.64 -2.44 9.42
CA GLY A 474 -13.54 -2.55 10.58
C GLY A 474 -14.64 -3.60 10.39
N MET A 475 -14.40 -4.63 9.58
CA MET A 475 -15.37 -5.66 9.19
C MET A 475 -15.20 -7.01 9.91
N ILE A 476 -14.35 -7.06 10.94
CA ILE A 476 -14.22 -8.26 11.77
C ILE A 476 -15.41 -8.31 12.74
N SER A 477 -16.27 -9.31 12.58
CA SER A 477 -17.41 -9.56 13.47
C SER A 477 -17.49 -11.05 13.84
N GLY A 478 -17.83 -11.34 15.10
CA GLY A 478 -18.09 -12.70 15.59
C GLY A 478 -17.05 -13.26 16.57
N LYS A 479 -17.45 -14.34 17.28
CA LYS A 479 -16.66 -14.99 18.34
C LYS A 479 -15.33 -15.61 17.85
N SER A 480 -15.21 -15.86 16.55
CA SER A 480 -14.02 -16.44 15.92
C SER A 480 -13.10 -15.40 15.25
N GLY A 481 -13.44 -14.10 15.27
CA GLY A 481 -12.60 -12.98 14.83
C GLY A 481 -12.05 -12.99 13.38
N PHE A 482 -12.32 -14.02 12.57
CA PHE A 482 -11.69 -14.26 11.26
C PHE A 482 -12.67 -15.00 10.33
N SER A 483 -12.56 -14.72 9.03
CA SER A 483 -13.12 -15.59 7.99
C SER A 483 -12.09 -16.66 7.61
N THR A 484 -12.34 -17.91 7.98
CA THR A 484 -11.54 -19.06 7.54
C THR A 484 -11.86 -19.48 6.11
N LEU A 485 -13.04 -19.09 5.65
CA LEU A 485 -13.49 -19.26 4.28
C LEU A 485 -12.91 -18.16 3.39
N ARG A 486 -12.62 -18.53 2.14
CA ARG A 486 -12.19 -17.54 1.14
C ARG A 486 -13.29 -16.49 0.95
N PRO A 487 -12.94 -15.19 0.94
CA PRO A 487 -13.91 -14.13 0.71
C PRO A 487 -14.68 -14.33 -0.60
N PHE A 488 -15.98 -14.02 -0.60
CA PHE A 488 -16.79 -13.92 -1.81
C PHE A 488 -17.47 -12.56 -1.84
N ARG A 489 -17.15 -11.73 -2.83
CA ARG A 489 -17.68 -10.36 -2.96
C ARG A 489 -18.50 -10.25 -4.24
N GLU A 490 -19.75 -9.80 -4.11
CA GLU A 490 -20.74 -9.64 -5.19
C GLU A 490 -21.23 -8.18 -5.20
N PRO A 491 -20.42 -7.22 -5.69
CA PRO A 491 -20.86 -5.84 -5.79
C PRO A 491 -21.99 -5.68 -6.81
N HIS A 492 -23.00 -4.89 -6.47
CA HIS A 492 -24.05 -4.52 -7.42
C HIS A 492 -23.48 -3.61 -8.52
N HIS A 493 -23.99 -3.72 -9.76
CA HIS A 493 -23.50 -2.94 -10.92
C HIS A 493 -23.63 -1.41 -10.78
N SER A 494 -24.42 -0.94 -9.81
CA SER A 494 -24.56 0.48 -9.45
C SER A 494 -23.48 0.98 -8.48
N ILE A 495 -22.51 0.14 -8.13
CA ILE A 495 -21.42 0.51 -7.22
C ILE A 495 -20.62 1.71 -7.75
N SER A 496 -20.21 2.59 -6.84
CA SER A 496 -19.35 3.72 -7.18
C SER A 496 -17.89 3.28 -7.33
N ASN A 497 -17.08 4.09 -8.04
CA ASN A 497 -15.62 3.88 -8.10
C ASN A 497 -14.99 3.76 -6.70
N ALA A 498 -15.49 4.54 -5.74
CA ALA A 498 -15.00 4.53 -4.37
C ALA A 498 -15.42 3.28 -3.59
N GLY A 499 -16.59 2.70 -3.87
CA GLY A 499 -17.01 1.44 -3.26
C GLY A 499 -16.22 0.24 -3.81
N LEU A 500 -15.97 0.21 -5.12
CA LEU A 500 -15.30 -0.93 -5.75
C LEU A 500 -13.80 -0.97 -5.47
N ILE A 501 -13.10 0.15 -5.66
CA ILE A 501 -11.65 0.25 -5.45
C ILE A 501 -11.34 0.46 -3.96
N GLY A 502 -12.15 1.29 -3.31
CA GLY A 502 -11.90 1.83 -1.98
C GLY A 502 -11.76 3.35 -2.02
N GLY A 503 -11.86 3.98 -0.85
CA GLY A 503 -11.89 5.43 -0.74
C GLY A 503 -12.21 5.93 0.68
N GLY A 504 -12.66 7.19 0.76
CA GLY A 504 -12.87 7.91 2.02
C GLY A 504 -11.81 9.01 2.25
N ASN A 505 -12.04 9.84 3.27
CA ASN A 505 -11.05 10.84 3.72
C ASN A 505 -9.75 10.18 4.20
N TYR A 506 -9.89 9.02 4.85
CA TYR A 506 -8.82 8.06 5.08
C TYR A 506 -9.00 6.89 4.09
N PRO A 507 -7.97 6.49 3.31
CA PRO A 507 -8.14 5.44 2.31
C PRO A 507 -8.52 4.11 2.97
N LYS A 508 -9.73 3.63 2.70
CA LYS A 508 -10.20 2.31 3.14
C LYS A 508 -10.21 1.32 1.96
N PRO A 509 -10.02 0.01 2.21
CA PRO A 509 -10.13 -1.00 1.17
C PRO A 509 -11.55 -1.05 0.59
N GLY A 510 -11.67 -1.19 -0.73
CA GLY A 510 -12.95 -1.45 -1.41
C GLY A 510 -13.20 -2.92 -1.69
N GLU A 511 -14.29 -3.22 -2.38
CA GLU A 511 -14.73 -4.58 -2.73
C GLU A 511 -13.64 -5.44 -3.39
N ILE A 512 -12.80 -4.84 -4.23
CA ILE A 512 -11.70 -5.57 -4.88
C ILE A 512 -10.66 -6.05 -3.85
N SER A 513 -10.31 -5.20 -2.89
CA SER A 513 -9.34 -5.55 -1.84
C SER A 513 -9.97 -6.52 -0.84
N LEU A 514 -11.26 -6.37 -0.57
CA LEU A 514 -12.02 -7.29 0.29
C LEU A 514 -12.18 -8.68 -0.35
N ALA A 515 -12.08 -8.79 -1.67
CA ALA A 515 -12.05 -10.07 -2.39
C ALA A 515 -10.65 -10.73 -2.42
N HIS A 516 -9.63 -10.12 -1.79
CA HIS A 516 -8.27 -10.66 -1.76
C HIS A 516 -8.23 -12.10 -1.24
N ASN A 517 -7.46 -12.96 -1.90
CA ASN A 517 -7.41 -14.40 -1.64
C ASN A 517 -8.73 -15.15 -1.79
N GLY A 518 -9.75 -14.52 -2.35
CA GLY A 518 -11.06 -15.10 -2.63
C GLY A 518 -11.55 -14.81 -4.03
N VAL A 519 -12.85 -14.59 -4.15
CA VAL A 519 -13.59 -14.44 -5.41
C VAL A 519 -14.24 -13.07 -5.48
N LEU A 520 -14.05 -12.38 -6.61
CA LEU A 520 -14.84 -11.21 -7.00
C LEU A 520 -15.82 -11.67 -8.09
N PHE A 521 -17.11 -11.61 -7.80
CA PHE A 521 -18.17 -11.97 -8.74
C PHE A 521 -18.86 -10.72 -9.28
N LEU A 522 -18.81 -10.53 -10.61
CA LEU A 522 -19.49 -9.44 -11.31
C LEU A 522 -20.63 -10.03 -12.14
N ASP A 523 -21.84 -9.96 -11.60
CA ASP A 523 -23.04 -10.33 -12.35
C ASP A 523 -23.45 -9.21 -13.31
N GLU A 524 -23.99 -9.57 -14.46
CA GLU A 524 -24.37 -8.61 -15.50
C GLU A 524 -23.23 -7.65 -15.90
N LEU A 525 -22.06 -8.21 -16.22
CA LEU A 525 -20.82 -7.46 -16.53
C LEU A 525 -21.01 -6.23 -17.45
N PRO A 526 -21.80 -6.28 -18.55
CA PRO A 526 -22.02 -5.13 -19.42
C PRO A 526 -22.84 -3.99 -18.78
N GLU A 527 -23.51 -4.20 -17.64
CA GLU A 527 -24.26 -3.16 -16.94
C GLU A 527 -23.39 -2.29 -16.02
N PHE A 528 -22.17 -2.74 -15.72
CA PHE A 528 -21.19 -1.89 -15.06
C PHE A 528 -20.76 -0.74 -15.97
N GLN A 529 -20.46 0.41 -15.35
CA GLN A 529 -19.91 1.53 -16.10
C GLN A 529 -18.56 1.15 -16.69
N ARG A 530 -18.31 1.55 -17.96
CA ARG A 530 -17.06 1.22 -18.65
C ARG A 530 -15.80 1.68 -17.90
N SER A 531 -15.88 2.83 -17.24
CA SER A 531 -14.80 3.35 -16.37
C SER A 531 -14.44 2.37 -15.26
N ILE A 532 -15.44 1.76 -14.61
CA ILE A 532 -15.27 0.78 -13.54
C ILE A 532 -14.60 -0.50 -14.07
N LEU A 533 -15.04 -0.99 -15.25
CA LEU A 533 -14.48 -2.17 -15.87
C LEU A 533 -13.01 -2.00 -16.27
N GLU A 534 -12.63 -0.83 -16.79
CA GLU A 534 -11.23 -0.54 -17.13
C GLU A 534 -10.31 -0.54 -15.89
N LEU A 535 -10.84 -0.13 -14.73
CA LEU A 535 -10.09 -0.11 -13.48
C LEU A 535 -9.70 -1.51 -12.98
N LEU A 536 -10.43 -2.57 -13.38
CA LEU A 536 -10.12 -3.96 -13.00
C LEU A 536 -8.85 -4.50 -13.66
N ARG A 537 -8.41 -3.89 -14.77
CA ARG A 537 -7.28 -4.39 -15.56
C ARG A 537 -5.98 -4.45 -14.76
N GLN A 538 -5.70 -3.42 -13.97
CA GLN A 538 -4.49 -3.33 -13.15
C GLN A 538 -4.50 -4.33 -11.99
N PRO A 539 -5.56 -4.43 -11.15
CA PRO A 539 -5.68 -5.46 -10.12
C PRO A 539 -5.55 -6.89 -10.65
N MET A 540 -6.14 -7.18 -11.82
CA MET A 540 -6.06 -8.51 -12.43
C MET A 540 -4.63 -8.91 -12.82
N GLU A 541 -3.75 -7.94 -13.09
CA GLU A 541 -2.35 -8.15 -13.47
C GLU A 541 -1.40 -8.06 -12.29
N ASN A 542 -1.43 -6.93 -11.57
CA ASN A 542 -0.47 -6.62 -10.50
C ASN A 542 -0.86 -7.23 -9.15
N LYS A 543 -2.11 -7.69 -8.99
CA LYS A 543 -2.63 -8.24 -7.74
C LYS A 543 -2.59 -7.27 -6.56
N SER A 544 -2.45 -5.97 -6.82
CA SER A 544 -2.53 -4.89 -5.85
C SER A 544 -3.20 -3.64 -6.45
N LEU A 545 -3.64 -2.76 -5.56
CA LEU A 545 -4.31 -1.50 -5.85
C LEU A 545 -3.67 -0.39 -5.02
N ILE A 546 -3.39 0.74 -5.65
CA ILE A 546 -2.89 1.92 -4.94
C ILE A 546 -4.02 2.95 -4.87
N ILE A 547 -4.43 3.30 -3.66
CA ILE A 547 -5.47 4.30 -3.40
C ILE A 547 -4.82 5.57 -2.87
N ALA A 548 -4.85 6.63 -3.67
CA ALA A 548 -4.40 7.96 -3.29
C ALA A 548 -5.61 8.89 -3.01
N ARG A 549 -5.73 9.39 -1.78
CA ARG A 549 -6.79 10.34 -1.35
C ARG A 549 -6.25 11.35 -0.35
N SER A 550 -6.67 12.61 -0.48
CA SER A 550 -6.51 13.68 0.52
C SER A 550 -5.12 13.79 1.19
N GLY A 551 -4.05 13.37 0.51
CA GLY A 551 -2.68 13.44 1.01
C GLY A 551 -2.06 12.16 1.56
N ILE A 552 -2.73 11.00 1.45
CA ILE A 552 -2.20 9.68 1.83
C ILE A 552 -2.36 8.74 0.63
N SER A 553 -1.33 7.91 0.37
CA SER A 553 -1.42 6.80 -0.58
C SER A 553 -1.17 5.50 0.15
N LEU A 554 -2.13 4.58 0.09
CA LEU A 554 -2.01 3.23 0.64
C LEU A 554 -2.10 2.22 -0.49
N GLU A 555 -1.23 1.21 -0.42
CA GLU A 555 -1.34 0.03 -1.28
C GLU A 555 -2.15 -1.04 -0.55
N PHE A 556 -3.20 -1.51 -1.21
CA PHE A 556 -4.03 -2.62 -0.75
C PHE A 556 -3.81 -3.83 -1.66
N PRO A 557 -3.61 -5.03 -1.08
CA PRO A 557 -3.55 -6.23 -1.87
C PRO A 557 -4.92 -6.55 -2.50
N ALA A 558 -4.90 -7.02 -3.75
CA ALA A 558 -6.06 -7.19 -4.62
C ALA A 558 -5.97 -8.50 -5.44
N ASP A 559 -5.40 -9.54 -4.84
CA ASP A 559 -5.24 -10.86 -5.45
C ASP A 559 -6.51 -11.73 -5.40
N PHE A 560 -7.50 -11.42 -6.23
CA PHE A 560 -8.77 -12.16 -6.34
C PHE A 560 -8.83 -13.02 -7.61
N MET A 561 -9.70 -14.03 -7.59
CA MET A 561 -10.17 -14.74 -8.78
C MET A 561 -11.44 -14.06 -9.29
N LEU A 562 -11.47 -13.66 -10.57
CA LEU A 562 -12.63 -13.03 -11.18
C LEU A 562 -13.59 -14.09 -11.73
N ILE A 563 -14.86 -14.00 -11.33
CA ILE A 563 -15.97 -14.60 -12.04
C ILE A 563 -16.82 -13.47 -12.60
N ALA A 564 -17.07 -13.47 -13.90
CA ALA A 564 -17.98 -12.55 -14.54
C ALA A 564 -19.13 -13.33 -15.19
N ALA A 565 -20.33 -12.74 -15.17
CA ALA A 565 -21.50 -13.27 -15.84
C ALA A 565 -22.11 -12.20 -16.74
N MET A 566 -22.58 -12.60 -17.92
CA MET A 566 -23.30 -11.70 -18.82
C MET A 566 -24.36 -12.41 -19.63
N ASN A 567 -25.31 -11.63 -20.13
CA ASN A 567 -26.24 -12.07 -21.15
C ASN A 567 -25.59 -11.89 -22.54
N PRO A 568 -26.01 -12.64 -23.57
CA PRO A 568 -25.43 -12.51 -24.91
C PRO A 568 -25.84 -11.19 -25.62
N CYS A 569 -26.94 -10.56 -25.19
CA CYS A 569 -27.48 -9.29 -25.69
C CYS A 569 -28.40 -8.65 -24.61
N PRO A 570 -28.88 -7.40 -24.82
CA PRO A 570 -29.77 -6.73 -23.87
C PRO A 570 -31.06 -7.50 -23.54
N CYS A 571 -31.67 -8.18 -24.53
CA CYS A 571 -32.87 -8.98 -24.27
C CYS A 571 -32.56 -10.40 -23.75
N GLY A 572 -31.30 -10.83 -23.80
CA GLY A 572 -30.83 -12.11 -23.27
C GLY A 572 -30.91 -13.32 -24.19
N TYR A 573 -31.59 -13.24 -25.34
CA TYR A 573 -31.90 -14.42 -26.17
C TYR A 573 -31.15 -14.49 -27.51
N TYR A 574 -30.06 -13.73 -27.67
CA TYR A 574 -29.26 -13.78 -28.90
C TYR A 574 -28.54 -15.13 -29.03
N GLY A 575 -28.81 -15.84 -30.13
CA GLY A 575 -28.30 -17.20 -30.36
C GLY A 575 -29.12 -18.30 -29.68
N ASP A 576 -30.20 -17.96 -28.97
CA ASP A 576 -31.05 -18.92 -28.28
C ASP A 576 -31.94 -19.69 -29.28
N THR A 577 -31.99 -21.01 -29.15
CA THR A 577 -32.78 -21.90 -30.01
C THR A 577 -34.26 -21.98 -29.61
N SER A 578 -34.60 -21.56 -28.38
CA SER A 578 -35.94 -21.64 -27.80
C SER A 578 -36.73 -20.34 -27.91
N ARG A 579 -36.06 -19.18 -27.92
CA ARG A 579 -36.70 -17.86 -28.01
C ARG A 579 -35.95 -16.94 -28.96
N GLN A 580 -36.68 -16.30 -29.87
CA GLN A 580 -36.08 -15.34 -30.79
C GLN A 580 -35.66 -14.05 -30.08
N CYS A 581 -34.47 -13.57 -30.42
CA CYS A 581 -33.93 -12.29 -29.99
C CYS A 581 -34.64 -11.12 -30.68
N SER A 582 -35.10 -10.14 -29.89
CA SER A 582 -35.70 -8.90 -30.39
C SER A 582 -34.69 -7.77 -30.66
N CYS A 583 -33.41 -7.95 -30.32
CA CYS A 583 -32.39 -6.93 -30.51
C CYS A 583 -31.87 -6.88 -31.95
N SER A 584 -31.64 -5.67 -32.47
CA SER A 584 -30.93 -5.48 -33.74
C SER A 584 -29.44 -5.79 -33.62
N ALA A 585 -28.77 -6.11 -34.73
CA ALA A 585 -27.32 -6.38 -34.74
C ALA A 585 -26.51 -5.22 -34.12
N ALA A 586 -26.89 -3.97 -34.41
CA ALA A 586 -26.26 -2.78 -33.83
C ALA A 586 -26.44 -2.69 -32.30
N GLN A 587 -27.60 -3.07 -31.78
CA GLN A 587 -27.84 -3.11 -30.32
C GLN A 587 -26.99 -4.18 -29.65
N VAL A 588 -26.87 -5.36 -30.26
CA VAL A 588 -26.03 -6.46 -29.76
C VAL A 588 -24.56 -6.03 -29.74
N GLN A 589 -24.06 -5.45 -30.83
CA GLN A 589 -22.68 -4.97 -30.92
C GLN A 589 -22.39 -3.85 -29.90
N LYS A 590 -23.33 -2.91 -29.73
CA LYS A 590 -23.20 -1.83 -28.73
C LYS A 590 -23.16 -2.37 -27.29
N TYR A 591 -23.96 -3.39 -26.99
CA TYR A 591 -24.00 -4.03 -25.68
C TYR A 591 -22.68 -4.76 -25.38
N ARG A 592 -22.21 -5.58 -26.30
CA ARG A 592 -20.94 -6.32 -26.17
C ARG A 592 -19.73 -5.38 -26.14
N GLY A 593 -19.75 -4.32 -26.94
CA GLY A 593 -18.71 -3.29 -26.99
C GLY A 593 -18.57 -2.44 -25.72
N ARG A 594 -19.43 -2.62 -24.70
CA ARG A 594 -19.20 -2.04 -23.37
C ARG A 594 -18.01 -2.70 -22.66
N ILE A 595 -17.74 -3.97 -22.96
CA ILE A 595 -16.58 -4.70 -22.45
C ILE A 595 -15.42 -4.49 -23.43
N SER A 596 -14.25 -4.11 -22.93
CA SER A 596 -13.10 -3.92 -23.79
C SER A 596 -12.38 -5.24 -24.09
N GLY A 597 -11.88 -5.39 -25.32
CA GLY A 597 -11.05 -6.54 -25.70
C GLY A 597 -9.87 -6.78 -24.75
N PRO A 598 -9.12 -5.75 -24.30
CA PRO A 598 -8.09 -5.91 -23.29
C PRO A 598 -8.58 -6.53 -21.97
N LEU A 599 -9.82 -6.26 -21.54
CA LEU A 599 -10.38 -6.89 -20.34
C LEU A 599 -10.76 -8.36 -20.59
N LEU A 600 -11.42 -8.66 -21.71
CA LEU A 600 -11.76 -10.04 -22.10
C LEU A 600 -10.53 -10.93 -22.24
N ASP A 601 -9.45 -10.38 -22.80
CA ASP A 601 -8.13 -11.02 -22.90
C ASP A 601 -7.49 -11.32 -21.52
N ARG A 602 -8.04 -10.78 -20.43
CA ARG A 602 -7.61 -11.07 -19.06
C ARG A 602 -8.42 -12.17 -18.37
N ILE A 603 -9.46 -12.68 -19.04
CA ILE A 603 -10.30 -13.77 -18.55
C ILE A 603 -9.90 -15.07 -19.25
N ASP A 604 -9.48 -16.06 -18.48
CA ASP A 604 -8.86 -17.30 -18.98
C ASP A 604 -9.86 -18.26 -19.61
N ILE A 605 -11.06 -18.36 -19.04
CA ILE A 605 -12.06 -19.36 -19.39
C ILE A 605 -13.35 -18.67 -19.78
N HIS A 606 -13.83 -18.91 -21.00
CA HIS A 606 -15.08 -18.37 -21.51
C HIS A 606 -16.03 -19.53 -21.80
N ILE A 607 -17.22 -19.48 -21.21
CA ILE A 607 -18.20 -20.56 -21.30
C ILE A 607 -19.56 -20.01 -21.66
N GLU A 608 -20.14 -20.63 -22.67
CA GLU A 608 -21.55 -20.49 -22.96
C GLU A 608 -22.39 -21.46 -22.10
N LEU A 609 -23.38 -20.90 -21.41
CA LEU A 609 -24.35 -21.66 -20.63
C LEU A 609 -25.67 -21.71 -21.40
N PRO A 610 -26.09 -22.88 -21.90
CA PRO A 610 -27.37 -23.01 -22.57
C PRO A 610 -28.53 -22.86 -21.59
N ASN A 611 -29.73 -22.59 -22.12
CA ASN A 611 -30.96 -22.72 -21.36
C ASN A 611 -31.18 -24.20 -20.99
N LEU A 612 -31.41 -24.47 -19.70
CA LEU A 612 -31.69 -25.82 -19.22
C LEU A 612 -33.07 -26.25 -19.72
N SER A 613 -33.16 -27.44 -20.32
CA SER A 613 -34.46 -28.03 -20.66
C SER A 613 -35.20 -28.46 -19.39
N TYR A 614 -36.54 -28.50 -19.43
CA TYR A 614 -37.35 -29.01 -18.32
C TYR A 614 -36.94 -30.44 -17.90
N GLN A 615 -36.52 -31.27 -18.86
CA GLN A 615 -36.05 -32.64 -18.60
C GLN A 615 -34.72 -32.67 -17.83
N GLU A 616 -33.78 -31.76 -18.13
CA GLU A 616 -32.52 -31.63 -17.39
C GLU A 616 -32.72 -31.08 -15.98
N MET A 617 -33.70 -30.18 -15.79
CA MET A 617 -34.08 -29.70 -14.45
C MET A 617 -34.74 -30.80 -13.59
N ASN A 618 -35.51 -31.69 -14.23
CA ASN A 618 -36.21 -32.80 -13.57
C ASN A 618 -35.37 -34.09 -13.43
N PHE A 619 -34.12 -34.09 -13.91
CA PHE A 619 -33.21 -35.23 -13.79
C PHE A 619 -32.91 -35.51 -12.30
N LYS A 620 -33.12 -36.75 -11.85
CA LYS A 620 -32.98 -37.19 -10.45
C LYS A 620 -31.56 -37.59 -10.03
N LYS A 621 -30.59 -37.66 -10.96
CA LYS A 621 -29.20 -37.96 -10.61
C LYS A 621 -28.59 -36.75 -9.91
N SER A 622 -28.26 -36.88 -8.63
CA SER A 622 -27.50 -35.87 -7.88
C SER A 622 -26.16 -35.63 -8.57
N GLY A 623 -25.74 -34.37 -8.66
CA GLY A 623 -24.40 -34.04 -9.10
C GLY A 623 -23.35 -34.65 -8.18
N GLU A 624 -22.11 -34.71 -8.67
CA GLU A 624 -20.97 -35.06 -7.81
C GLU A 624 -20.85 -34.06 -6.63
N PRO A 625 -20.67 -34.53 -5.39
CA PRO A 625 -20.49 -33.66 -4.23
C PRO A 625 -19.31 -32.70 -4.38
N GLY A 626 -19.49 -31.46 -3.94
CA GLY A 626 -18.43 -30.44 -4.00
C GLY A 626 -17.14 -30.87 -3.29
N GLN A 627 -17.25 -31.65 -2.21
CA GLN A 627 -16.10 -32.18 -1.48
C GLN A 627 -15.17 -33.05 -2.34
N ILE A 628 -15.72 -33.92 -3.20
CA ILE A 628 -14.92 -34.79 -4.08
C ILE A 628 -14.18 -33.96 -5.14
N ILE A 629 -14.84 -32.92 -5.66
CA ILE A 629 -14.22 -31.97 -6.59
C ILE A 629 -13.11 -31.19 -5.86
N ARG A 630 -13.35 -30.76 -4.62
CA ARG A 630 -12.39 -30.04 -3.79
C ARG A 630 -11.12 -30.86 -3.54
N GLU A 631 -11.24 -32.16 -3.29
CA GLU A 631 -10.08 -33.07 -3.12
C GLU A 631 -9.20 -33.16 -4.37
N ARG A 632 -9.82 -33.20 -5.55
CA ARG A 632 -9.09 -33.15 -6.84
C ARG A 632 -8.40 -31.80 -7.04
N VAL A 633 -9.10 -30.71 -6.74
CA VAL A 633 -8.54 -29.35 -6.78
C VAL A 633 -7.33 -29.21 -5.84
N ILE A 634 -7.42 -29.72 -4.61
CA ILE A 634 -6.32 -29.73 -3.64
C ILE A 634 -5.14 -30.55 -4.17
N SER A 635 -5.40 -31.74 -4.72
CA SER A 635 -4.36 -32.60 -5.30
C SER A 635 -3.60 -31.89 -6.42
N ALA A 636 -4.31 -31.22 -7.34
CA ALA A 636 -3.70 -30.44 -8.41
C ALA A 636 -2.91 -29.24 -7.87
N ARG A 637 -3.41 -28.57 -6.81
CA ARG A 637 -2.70 -27.49 -6.13
C ARG A 637 -1.42 -27.95 -5.46
N ASP A 638 -1.39 -29.14 -4.89
CA ASP A 638 -0.18 -29.69 -4.28
C ASP A 638 0.92 -29.97 -5.31
N ILE A 639 0.55 -30.42 -6.51
CA ILE A 639 1.48 -30.54 -7.64
C ILE A 639 2.08 -29.16 -7.98
N GLN A 640 1.23 -28.13 -8.06
CA GLN A 640 1.68 -26.75 -8.33
C GLN A 640 2.59 -26.22 -7.22
N ARG A 641 2.24 -26.42 -5.94
CA ARG A 641 3.07 -26.01 -4.79
C ARG A 641 4.47 -26.65 -4.83
N ARG A 642 4.55 -27.94 -5.19
CA ARG A 642 5.85 -28.62 -5.35
C ARG A 642 6.64 -28.05 -6.53
N ARG A 643 5.97 -27.81 -7.66
CA ARG A 643 6.59 -27.21 -8.86
C ARG A 643 7.18 -25.83 -8.59
N PHE A 644 6.51 -25.00 -7.81
CA PHE A 644 6.90 -23.62 -7.57
C PHE A 644 7.57 -23.35 -6.22
N LYS A 645 8.05 -24.40 -5.52
CA LYS A 645 8.62 -24.27 -4.18
C LYS A 645 9.72 -23.20 -4.07
N ASP A 646 10.56 -23.09 -5.12
CA ASP A 646 11.69 -22.16 -5.18
C ASP A 646 11.39 -20.93 -6.08
N SER A 647 10.12 -20.68 -6.39
CA SER A 647 9.66 -19.57 -7.23
C SER A 647 8.70 -18.66 -6.47
N SER A 648 8.58 -17.41 -6.93
CA SER A 648 7.58 -16.45 -6.43
C SER A 648 6.15 -16.75 -6.94
N VAL A 649 6.00 -17.69 -7.88
CA VAL A 649 4.71 -18.07 -8.48
C VAL A 649 3.95 -18.99 -7.51
N LYS A 650 2.68 -18.67 -7.19
CA LYS A 650 1.87 -19.50 -6.28
C LYS A 650 0.99 -20.53 -7.01
N ASP A 651 0.66 -20.29 -8.28
CA ASP A 651 -0.22 -21.14 -9.08
C ASP A 651 -0.06 -20.91 -10.59
N ASN A 652 -0.66 -21.81 -11.38
CA ASN A 652 -0.49 -21.83 -12.83
C ASN A 652 -0.98 -20.54 -13.51
N SER A 653 -2.05 -19.88 -13.04
CA SER A 653 -2.53 -18.65 -13.68
C SER A 653 -1.54 -17.49 -13.54
N ARG A 654 -0.72 -17.49 -12.47
CA ARG A 654 0.31 -16.48 -12.18
C ARG A 654 1.65 -16.67 -12.88
N MET A 655 1.84 -17.74 -13.65
CA MET A 655 3.09 -17.94 -14.39
C MET A 655 3.42 -16.71 -15.26
N MET A 656 4.65 -16.21 -15.21
CA MET A 656 5.14 -15.23 -16.17
C MET A 656 5.62 -15.95 -17.43
N ARG A 657 5.90 -15.21 -18.51
CA ARG A 657 6.33 -15.80 -19.79
C ARG A 657 7.51 -16.77 -19.63
N LYS A 658 8.51 -16.39 -18.82
CA LYS A 658 9.66 -17.25 -18.47
C LYS A 658 9.24 -18.58 -17.82
N ASP A 659 8.19 -18.56 -17.01
CA ASP A 659 7.70 -19.74 -16.30
C ASP A 659 6.89 -20.63 -17.25
N VAL A 660 6.13 -20.03 -18.17
CA VAL A 660 5.39 -20.75 -19.21
C VAL A 660 6.36 -21.55 -20.10
N GLU A 661 7.46 -20.93 -20.54
CA GLU A 661 8.47 -21.59 -21.37
C GLU A 661 9.12 -22.80 -20.66
N VAL A 662 9.28 -22.73 -19.34
CA VAL A 662 9.89 -23.81 -18.54
C VAL A 662 8.88 -24.92 -18.22
N TYR A 663 7.68 -24.56 -17.76
CA TYR A 663 6.73 -25.50 -17.15
C TYR A 663 5.58 -25.95 -18.07
N CYS A 664 5.36 -25.27 -19.21
CA CYS A 664 4.30 -25.60 -20.17
C CYS A 664 4.84 -26.26 -21.44
N ARG A 665 5.70 -27.27 -21.29
CA ARG A 665 6.21 -28.05 -22.42
C ARG A 665 5.09 -28.88 -23.04
N LEU A 666 4.87 -28.70 -24.34
CA LEU A 666 3.90 -29.44 -25.12
C LEU A 666 4.51 -30.72 -25.67
N SER A 667 3.67 -31.74 -25.84
CA SER A 667 3.95 -32.86 -26.75
C SER A 667 3.97 -32.39 -28.21
N ASP A 668 4.59 -33.18 -29.11
CA ASP A 668 4.63 -32.86 -30.55
C ASP A 668 3.23 -32.69 -31.16
N ALA A 669 2.28 -33.54 -30.76
CA ALA A 669 0.88 -33.44 -31.17
C ALA A 669 0.22 -32.16 -30.64
N GLY A 670 0.49 -31.79 -29.37
CA GLY A 670 0.04 -30.55 -28.77
C GLY A 670 0.60 -29.30 -29.47
N HIS A 671 1.87 -29.33 -29.87
CA HIS A 671 2.51 -28.24 -30.64
C HIS A 671 1.81 -28.01 -31.98
N LYS A 672 1.57 -29.06 -32.76
CA LYS A 672 0.87 -28.97 -34.06
C LYS A 672 -0.56 -28.44 -33.92
N LEU A 673 -1.27 -28.88 -32.88
CA LEU A 673 -2.63 -28.42 -32.61
C LEU A 673 -2.65 -26.94 -32.21
N MET A 674 -1.71 -26.51 -31.36
CA MET A 674 -1.59 -25.12 -30.94
C MET A 674 -1.23 -24.22 -32.13
N GLU A 675 -0.28 -24.62 -32.98
CA GLU A 675 0.08 -23.89 -34.19
C GLU A 675 -1.13 -23.74 -35.14
N SER A 676 -1.85 -24.83 -35.40
CA SER A 676 -3.06 -24.81 -36.23
C SER A 676 -4.14 -23.88 -35.67
N ALA A 677 -4.32 -23.87 -34.35
CA ALA A 677 -5.27 -22.99 -33.69
C ALA A 677 -4.86 -21.51 -33.75
N MET A 678 -3.57 -21.20 -33.53
CA MET A 678 -3.03 -19.85 -33.66
C MET A 678 -3.26 -19.27 -35.06
N THR A 679 -3.02 -20.06 -36.12
CA THR A 679 -3.25 -19.63 -37.51
C THR A 679 -4.73 -19.47 -37.84
N ARG A 680 -5.58 -20.42 -37.42
CA ARG A 680 -7.01 -20.42 -37.75
C ARG A 680 -7.78 -19.32 -37.03
N TYR A 681 -7.52 -19.14 -35.74
CA TYR A 681 -8.26 -18.21 -34.88
C TYR A 681 -7.56 -16.87 -34.68
N LYS A 682 -6.31 -16.70 -35.17
CA LYS A 682 -5.53 -15.46 -35.05
C LYS A 682 -5.40 -14.97 -33.60
N PHE A 683 -5.18 -15.91 -32.68
CA PHE A 683 -5.01 -15.60 -31.25
C PHE A 683 -3.82 -14.65 -31.01
N SER A 684 -3.96 -13.77 -30.02
CA SER A 684 -2.86 -12.91 -29.57
C SER A 684 -1.80 -13.71 -28.79
N ASN A 685 -0.59 -13.17 -28.66
CA ASN A 685 0.45 -13.78 -27.81
C ASN A 685 0.00 -13.95 -26.35
N ARG A 686 -0.87 -13.07 -25.86
CA ARG A 686 -1.45 -13.19 -24.52
C ARG A 686 -2.45 -14.35 -24.42
N ALA A 687 -3.27 -14.54 -25.46
CA ALA A 687 -4.18 -15.69 -25.54
C ALA A 687 -3.39 -17.01 -25.63
N HIS A 688 -2.28 -17.03 -26.37
CA HIS A 688 -1.36 -18.16 -26.41
C HIS A 688 -0.89 -18.58 -25.00
N ASP A 689 -0.33 -17.64 -24.24
CA ASP A 689 0.19 -17.94 -22.91
C ASP A 689 -0.90 -18.40 -21.93
N ARG A 690 -2.12 -17.85 -22.03
CA ARG A 690 -3.26 -18.29 -21.22
C ARG A 690 -3.72 -19.70 -21.56
N ILE A 691 -3.80 -20.05 -22.83
CA ILE A 691 -4.13 -21.41 -23.28
C ILE A 691 -3.12 -22.40 -22.69
N LEU A 692 -1.82 -22.08 -22.71
CA LEU A 692 -0.79 -22.92 -22.10
C LEU A 692 -0.95 -23.08 -20.60
N LYS A 693 -1.19 -22.00 -19.86
CA LYS A 693 -1.44 -22.05 -18.40
C LYS A 693 -2.69 -22.86 -18.05
N LEU A 694 -3.73 -22.75 -18.87
CA LEU A 694 -4.97 -23.50 -18.72
C LEU A 694 -4.73 -24.99 -18.99
N ALA A 695 -4.07 -25.32 -20.10
CA ALA A 695 -3.69 -26.69 -20.44
C ALA A 695 -2.77 -27.35 -19.40
N ARG A 696 -1.85 -26.58 -18.81
CA ARG A 696 -1.02 -27.04 -17.69
C ARG A 696 -1.85 -27.40 -16.46
N THR A 697 -2.92 -26.66 -16.19
CA THR A 697 -3.83 -26.92 -15.07
C THR A 697 -4.68 -28.16 -15.31
N ILE A 698 -5.15 -28.35 -16.55
CA ILE A 698 -5.86 -29.56 -16.96
C ILE A 698 -4.94 -30.78 -16.80
N ALA A 699 -3.69 -30.68 -17.27
CA ALA A 699 -2.69 -31.73 -17.09
C ALA A 699 -2.42 -32.04 -15.60
N ASP A 700 -2.45 -31.03 -14.72
CA ASP A 700 -2.27 -31.24 -13.27
C ASP A 700 -3.45 -31.96 -12.63
N LEU A 701 -4.68 -31.68 -13.07
CA LEU A 701 -5.88 -32.42 -12.65
C LEU A 701 -5.82 -33.89 -13.09
N ASP A 702 -5.29 -34.15 -14.27
CA ASP A 702 -5.12 -35.49 -14.83
C ASP A 702 -3.82 -36.18 -14.34
N ARG A 703 -3.03 -35.49 -13.49
CA ARG A 703 -1.73 -35.94 -12.95
C ARG A 703 -0.70 -36.30 -14.03
N ALA A 704 -0.75 -35.63 -15.18
CA ALA A 704 0.17 -35.81 -16.28
C ALA A 704 1.40 -34.90 -16.16
N GLU A 705 2.61 -35.43 -16.41
CA GLU A 705 3.84 -34.63 -16.34
C GLU A 705 3.95 -33.60 -17.48
N SER A 706 3.60 -33.98 -18.71
CA SER A 706 3.64 -33.12 -19.90
C SER A 706 2.25 -32.72 -20.38
N ILE A 707 2.15 -31.61 -21.14
CA ILE A 707 0.89 -31.18 -21.73
C ILE A 707 0.63 -31.98 -23.04
N GLY A 708 -0.34 -32.89 -22.99
CA GLY A 708 -0.81 -33.68 -24.13
C GLY A 708 -1.78 -32.92 -25.06
N GLU A 709 -2.13 -33.57 -26.17
CA GLU A 709 -3.07 -33.05 -27.17
C GLU A 709 -4.47 -32.79 -26.59
N THR A 710 -4.98 -33.72 -25.77
CA THR A 710 -6.30 -33.61 -25.13
C THR A 710 -6.40 -32.39 -24.23
N HIS A 711 -5.37 -32.12 -23.42
CA HIS A 711 -5.32 -30.96 -22.52
C HIS A 711 -5.33 -29.63 -23.29
N ILE A 712 -4.60 -29.56 -24.41
CA ILE A 712 -4.57 -28.36 -25.28
C ILE A 712 -5.88 -28.18 -26.01
N SER A 713 -6.47 -29.26 -26.53
CA SER A 713 -7.76 -29.22 -27.20
C SER A 713 -8.86 -28.68 -26.28
N GLU A 714 -8.91 -29.17 -25.04
CA GLU A 714 -9.84 -28.67 -24.01
C GLU A 714 -9.59 -27.19 -23.69
N ALA A 715 -8.33 -26.78 -23.49
CA ALA A 715 -7.98 -25.39 -23.22
C ALA A 715 -8.35 -24.42 -24.35
N ILE A 716 -8.14 -24.82 -25.62
CA ILE A 716 -8.51 -24.02 -26.79
C ILE A 716 -10.03 -23.83 -26.85
N ASN A 717 -10.82 -24.87 -26.57
CA ASN A 717 -12.29 -24.79 -26.60
C ASN A 717 -12.85 -23.73 -25.64
N TYR A 718 -12.19 -23.46 -24.52
CA TYR A 718 -12.57 -22.40 -23.59
C TYR A 718 -12.24 -20.98 -24.07
N ARG A 719 -11.50 -20.82 -25.17
CA ARG A 719 -11.10 -19.50 -25.73
C ARG A 719 -11.68 -19.22 -27.11
N ILE A 720 -12.22 -20.21 -27.81
CA ILE A 720 -12.85 -20.00 -29.14
C ILE A 720 -14.09 -19.08 -29.04
N PHE A 721 -14.79 -19.09 -27.90
CA PHE A 721 -16.01 -18.30 -27.69
C PHE A 721 -15.81 -16.80 -27.95
N ASP A 722 -14.67 -16.25 -27.54
CA ASP A 722 -14.30 -14.83 -27.69
C ASP A 722 -14.34 -14.33 -29.14
N ILE A 723 -14.07 -15.20 -30.12
CA ILE A 723 -13.87 -14.78 -31.52
C ILE A 723 -15.11 -15.02 -32.39
N GLN A 724 -15.91 -16.04 -32.04
CA GLN A 724 -17.11 -16.39 -32.79
C GLN A 724 -18.35 -15.64 -32.28
N THR A 725 -18.30 -15.16 -31.05
CA THR A 725 -19.49 -14.70 -30.31
C THR A 725 -19.35 -13.31 -29.70
N LEU A 726 -18.17 -12.72 -29.63
CA LEU A 726 -17.94 -11.34 -29.16
C LEU A 726 -17.26 -10.54 -30.26
#